data_AF-A0A9E6D8T7-F1
#
_entry.id   AF-A0A9E6D8T7-F1
#
_cell.length_a   1.000
_cell.length_b   1.000
_cell.length_c   1.000
_cell.angle_alpha   90.00
_cell.angle_beta   90.00
_cell.angle_gamma   90.00
#
_symmetry.space_group_name_H-M   'P 1'
#
loop_
_entity.id
_entity.type
_entity.pdbx_description
1 polymer ?
#
loop_
_entity_poly.entity_id
_entity_poly.type
_entity_poly.pdbx_seq_one_letter_code
_entity_poly.pdbx_strand_id
1 'polypeptide(L)'
;MKIKLLSCAAAICFAASPIAIAQPDLGPMWDDAVQSAEADAREPVEWDLTRLYPTVEDWDAARLDLLEQIAPVAALSDGFEPSAASIADLYDQTSAIAREGLRISTYAFLDSDTNLRDGEKLARRGQAQSMFAAYGEAVAWINPMIQEVGADQVEAWIAAEPRLEKHAFGLRETLRMKPHTLSAEGEAIMAAASVALGGAQRIYTQLKNSDIPWPTVTLSTGEELRLDAAGYVKGRAAENREDRVKVFNAFFETYQQFESSLGEALGSHVQRQVFNASQRNYDSALEAALADDNIPREVYDTLLSEVNASLPTLHRYFELRARILGIEEFAFHDIYPNLVETDQVFDLEKSAQIAASASEPFGTDYVKSLCLAMSDGWTHAYPSQGKRSGAYMSGSVYDLGPFVLLNHQDTYNSASTFVHEWGHAMHTILANDAQPFETARYSIFIAETAAITKEVLAQEKLLAAAETDAERLFFLGYALEQMRGTYFRQTQFAEFEAAIHAAVENGESLTGARMTEIYTDIFNRYYGVEEGVTIVPEAYNLEWAYIPHFFYDFYVYQYSTSLAAAVFFADKIQAGDEESIALYLEMLEAGGSAHPYDLKVKAGLDMASPAPYRAVEDRMNRIMDEIEAILDRQDRGIAAPARQVAQLSNPCGAGDS
;
A
#
# COMPACT_ATOMS: atom_id res chain seq x y z
N MET A 1 -54.85 6.66 11.55
CA MET A 1 -53.71 7.56 11.73
C MET A 1 -52.60 6.80 12.45
N LYS A 2 -51.70 6.17 11.70
CA LYS A 2 -50.48 5.54 12.23
C LYS A 2 -49.32 6.31 11.60
N ILE A 3 -48.54 6.98 12.43
CA ILE A 3 -47.36 7.75 12.05
C ILE A 3 -46.26 6.71 11.79
N LYS A 4 -45.86 6.56 10.51
CA LYS A 4 -44.62 5.89 10.13
C LYS A 4 -43.49 6.90 10.37
N LEU A 5 -42.66 6.65 11.39
CA LEU A 5 -41.36 7.31 11.50
C LEU A 5 -40.42 6.61 10.52
N LEU A 6 -40.04 7.33 9.46
CA LEU A 6 -38.84 7.02 8.70
C LEU A 6 -37.64 7.36 9.58
N SER A 7 -36.83 6.36 9.93
CA SER A 7 -35.47 6.55 10.42
C SER A 7 -34.55 5.79 9.47
N CYS A 8 -33.93 6.53 8.55
CA CYS A 8 -32.78 6.07 7.78
C CYS A 8 -31.64 5.76 8.77
N ALA A 9 -31.32 4.48 8.93
CA ALA A 9 -30.07 4.03 9.50
C ALA A 9 -29.52 3.00 8.50
N ALA A 10 -28.65 3.46 7.61
CA ALA A 10 -27.92 2.60 6.70
C ALA A 10 -26.95 1.76 7.55
N ALA A 11 -27.35 0.54 7.87
CA ALA A 11 -26.47 -0.49 8.38
C ALA A 11 -25.58 -0.92 7.21
N ILE A 12 -24.34 -0.45 7.17
CA ILE A 12 -23.38 -0.85 6.15
C ILE A 12 -22.87 -2.24 6.53
N CYS A 13 -23.54 -3.28 6.00
CA CYS A 13 -23.04 -4.65 6.00
C CYS A 13 -21.90 -4.74 4.97
N PHE A 14 -20.67 -4.47 5.38
CA PHE A 14 -19.47 -4.79 4.61
C PHE A 14 -19.13 -6.27 4.78
N ALA A 15 -19.54 -7.09 3.81
CA ALA A 15 -18.91 -8.41 3.56
C ALA A 15 -19.04 -8.85 2.07
N ALA A 16 -19.31 -7.91 1.16
CA ALA A 16 -18.56 -7.90 -0.09
C ALA A 16 -17.35 -7.05 0.24
N SER A 17 -16.12 -7.51 -0.02
CA SER A 17 -14.89 -6.72 0.16
C SER A 17 -15.22 -5.28 -0.18
N PRO A 18 -14.92 -4.29 0.70
CA PRO A 18 -15.23 -2.92 0.38
C PRO A 18 -14.66 -2.70 -1.02
N ILE A 19 -15.53 -2.40 -1.98
CA ILE A 19 -15.09 -1.76 -3.21
C ILE A 19 -14.67 -0.38 -2.72
N ALA A 20 -13.50 -0.34 -2.09
CA ALA A 20 -12.81 0.84 -1.69
C ALA A 20 -12.31 1.42 -3.00
N ILE A 21 -13.16 2.24 -3.62
CA ILE A 21 -12.83 3.00 -4.84
C ILE A 21 -11.68 3.99 -4.54
N ALA A 22 -11.37 4.20 -3.27
CA ALA A 22 -10.07 4.67 -2.85
C ALA A 22 -9.27 3.47 -2.33
N GLN A 23 -8.36 2.92 -3.14
CA GLN A 23 -7.18 2.36 -2.53
C GLN A 23 -6.55 3.50 -1.70
N PRO A 24 -6.17 3.27 -0.43
CA PRO A 24 -5.23 4.18 0.23
C PRO A 24 -4.03 4.38 -0.72
N ASP A 25 -3.36 5.52 -0.60
CA ASP A 25 -2.13 5.78 -1.35
C ASP A 25 -1.16 4.62 -1.09
N LEU A 26 -1.10 3.66 -2.01
CA LEU A 26 -0.20 2.49 -1.95
C LEU A 26 1.20 2.87 -2.43
N GLY A 27 1.38 4.14 -2.86
CA GLY A 27 2.67 4.72 -3.18
C GLY A 27 3.68 4.33 -2.10
N PRO A 28 4.90 3.94 -2.50
CA PRO A 28 5.89 3.49 -1.54
C PRO A 28 6.11 4.55 -0.46
N MET A 29 6.09 4.18 0.83
CA MET A 29 6.20 5.14 1.95
C MET A 29 7.51 5.96 1.98
N TRP A 30 8.51 5.61 1.18
CA TRP A 30 9.71 6.45 0.98
C TRP A 30 9.53 7.56 -0.05
N ASP A 31 8.44 7.54 -0.82
CA ASP A 31 8.04 8.58 -1.78
C ASP A 31 7.24 9.71 -1.08
N ASP A 32 7.49 9.92 0.22
CA ASP A 32 7.06 11.08 1.02
C ASP A 32 7.57 12.42 0.46
N ALA A 33 8.42 12.39 -0.58
CA ALA A 33 8.86 13.57 -1.28
C ALA A 33 7.63 14.35 -1.75
N VAL A 34 7.39 15.51 -1.14
CA VAL A 34 6.39 16.44 -1.64
C VAL A 34 6.83 16.87 -3.01
N GLN A 35 6.19 16.25 -4.01
CA GLN A 35 6.28 16.60 -5.41
C GLN A 35 5.71 18.01 -5.53
N SER A 36 6.59 19.00 -5.47
CA SER A 36 6.20 20.40 -5.55
C SER A 36 5.57 20.65 -6.93
N ALA A 37 4.30 21.04 -6.92
CA ALA A 37 3.48 21.29 -8.11
C ALA A 37 3.83 22.61 -8.82
N GLU A 38 5.12 22.86 -9.09
CA GLU A 38 5.46 23.82 -10.14
C GLU A 38 5.11 23.20 -11.49
N ALA A 39 4.65 24.03 -12.44
CA ALA A 39 4.27 23.56 -13.76
C ALA A 39 5.50 22.94 -14.44
N ASP A 40 5.42 21.63 -14.68
CA ASP A 40 6.42 20.92 -15.46
C ASP A 40 6.42 21.47 -16.90
N ALA A 41 7.61 21.79 -17.41
CA ALA A 41 7.77 22.35 -18.75
C ALA A 41 7.76 21.28 -19.86
N ARG A 42 7.69 19.99 -19.50
CA ARG A 42 7.63 18.86 -20.43
C ARG A 42 6.26 18.77 -21.11
N GLU A 43 6.23 18.17 -22.30
CA GLU A 43 4.98 17.86 -22.99
C GLU A 43 4.11 16.94 -22.10
N PRO A 44 2.81 17.22 -21.96
CA PRO A 44 1.95 16.45 -21.08
C PRO A 44 1.78 15.02 -21.63
N VAL A 45 2.03 14.04 -20.78
CA VAL A 45 1.70 12.63 -21.03
C VAL A 45 0.48 12.31 -20.19
N GLU A 46 -0.69 12.27 -20.82
CA GLU A 46 -1.99 12.03 -20.17
C GLU A 46 -2.61 10.72 -20.66
N TRP A 47 -3.32 10.05 -19.75
CA TRP A 47 -4.14 8.91 -20.12
C TRP A 47 -5.31 9.32 -21.02
N ASP A 48 -5.86 8.35 -21.73
CA ASP A 48 -7.01 8.54 -22.61
C ASP A 48 -8.27 7.99 -21.95
N LEU A 49 -9.01 8.87 -21.26
CA LEU A 49 -10.28 8.51 -20.62
C LEU A 49 -11.42 8.24 -21.62
N THR A 50 -11.25 8.55 -22.91
CA THR A 50 -12.26 8.23 -23.94
C THR A 50 -12.43 6.73 -24.14
N ARG A 51 -11.44 5.94 -23.71
CA ARG A 51 -11.49 4.47 -23.64
C ARG A 51 -12.53 3.95 -22.66
N LEU A 52 -12.85 4.74 -21.62
CA LEU A 52 -13.91 4.42 -20.67
C LEU A 52 -15.26 4.93 -21.18
N TYR A 53 -15.35 6.24 -21.44
CA TYR A 53 -16.54 6.89 -21.99
C TYR A 53 -16.12 7.97 -23.00
N PRO A 54 -16.67 7.99 -24.23
CA PRO A 54 -16.25 8.95 -25.25
C PRO A 54 -16.46 10.41 -24.85
N THR A 55 -17.51 10.67 -24.07
CA THR A 55 -17.86 12.01 -23.57
C THR A 55 -18.34 11.96 -22.11
N VAL A 56 -18.37 13.11 -21.45
CA VAL A 56 -18.94 13.25 -20.10
C VAL A 56 -20.44 12.95 -20.13
N GLU A 57 -21.12 13.29 -21.23
CA GLU A 57 -22.53 13.00 -21.44
C GLU A 57 -22.80 11.49 -21.51
N ASP A 58 -21.94 10.73 -22.19
CA ASP A 58 -22.05 9.26 -22.24
C ASP A 58 -21.82 8.63 -20.85
N TRP A 59 -20.86 9.17 -20.09
CA TRP A 59 -20.63 8.76 -18.70
C TRP A 59 -21.86 9.02 -17.81
N ASP A 60 -22.46 10.20 -17.92
CA ASP A 60 -23.61 10.56 -17.08
C ASP A 60 -24.85 9.75 -17.45
N ALA A 61 -25.04 9.45 -18.73
CA ALA A 61 -26.08 8.54 -19.19
C ALA A 61 -25.91 7.13 -18.60
N ALA A 62 -24.71 6.55 -18.66
CA ALA A 62 -24.43 5.24 -18.05
C ALA A 62 -24.66 5.25 -16.53
N ARG A 63 -24.27 6.33 -15.83
CA ARG A 63 -24.53 6.53 -14.40
C ARG A 63 -26.01 6.55 -14.06
N LEU A 64 -26.83 7.24 -14.85
CA LEU A 64 -28.27 7.29 -14.64
C LEU A 64 -28.94 5.94 -14.94
N ASP A 65 -28.54 5.28 -16.02
CA ASP A 65 -29.04 3.95 -16.38
C ASP A 65 -28.71 2.91 -15.30
N LEU A 66 -27.50 2.96 -14.70
CA LEU A 66 -27.13 2.05 -13.62
C LEU A 66 -27.97 2.30 -12.34
N LEU A 67 -28.27 3.57 -12.02
CA LEU A 67 -29.16 3.90 -10.90
C LEU A 67 -30.56 3.30 -11.08
N GLU A 68 -31.09 3.27 -12.31
CA GLU A 68 -32.36 2.60 -12.61
C GLU A 68 -32.29 1.08 -12.42
N GLN A 69 -31.13 0.45 -12.72
CA GLN A 69 -30.90 -0.99 -12.52
C GLN A 69 -30.71 -1.39 -11.05
N ILE A 70 -30.21 -0.48 -10.21
CA ILE A 70 -30.04 -0.71 -8.77
C ILE A 70 -31.39 -0.83 -8.05
N ALA A 71 -32.40 -0.03 -8.44
CA ALA A 71 -33.67 0.03 -7.74
C ALA A 71 -34.44 -1.31 -7.66
N PRO A 72 -34.53 -2.13 -8.73
CA PRO A 72 -35.11 -3.47 -8.67
C PRO A 72 -34.43 -4.40 -7.67
N VAL A 73 -33.10 -4.33 -7.49
CA VAL A 73 -32.37 -5.20 -6.56
C VAL A 73 -32.74 -4.90 -5.11
N ALA A 74 -32.86 -3.61 -4.77
CA ALA A 74 -33.33 -3.20 -3.44
C ALA A 74 -34.75 -3.73 -3.15
N ALA A 75 -35.63 -3.70 -4.16
CA ALA A 75 -37.01 -4.17 -4.04
C ALA A 75 -37.13 -5.69 -3.82
N LEU A 76 -36.09 -6.48 -4.17
CA LEU A 76 -36.09 -7.92 -3.92
C LEU A 76 -36.06 -8.24 -2.42
N SER A 77 -35.49 -7.38 -1.58
CA SER A 77 -35.44 -7.59 -0.12
C SER A 77 -36.82 -7.89 0.51
N ASP A 78 -37.90 -7.37 -0.09
CA ASP A 78 -39.27 -7.65 0.30
C ASP A 78 -39.77 -8.98 -0.27
N GLY A 79 -39.49 -10.07 0.45
CA GLY A 79 -40.07 -11.39 0.16
C GLY A 79 -39.31 -12.22 -0.87
N PHE A 80 -38.00 -11.99 -1.04
CA PHE A 80 -37.12 -12.89 -1.79
C PHE A 80 -37.18 -14.31 -1.23
N GLU A 81 -37.49 -15.29 -2.09
CA GLU A 81 -37.44 -16.71 -1.75
C GLU A 81 -36.15 -17.34 -2.32
N PRO A 82 -35.17 -17.68 -1.46
CA PRO A 82 -33.88 -18.16 -1.94
C PRO A 82 -33.94 -19.63 -2.38
N SER A 83 -33.40 -19.90 -3.56
CA SER A 83 -33.21 -21.20 -4.17
C SER A 83 -31.91 -21.17 -4.98
N ALA A 84 -31.36 -22.32 -5.37
CA ALA A 84 -30.12 -22.34 -6.15
C ALA A 84 -30.19 -21.44 -7.41
N ALA A 85 -31.31 -21.50 -8.14
CA ALA A 85 -31.52 -20.69 -9.34
C ALA A 85 -31.71 -19.20 -9.02
N SER A 86 -32.55 -18.84 -8.04
CA SER A 86 -32.78 -17.43 -7.71
C SER A 86 -31.56 -16.75 -7.09
N ILE A 87 -30.73 -17.49 -6.35
CA ILE A 87 -29.44 -17.00 -5.84
C ILE A 87 -28.45 -16.79 -6.98
N ALA A 88 -28.36 -17.70 -7.94
CA ALA A 88 -27.51 -17.51 -9.11
C ALA A 88 -27.91 -16.26 -9.91
N ASP A 89 -29.21 -16.08 -10.15
CA ASP A 89 -29.72 -14.91 -10.87
C ASP A 89 -29.43 -13.61 -10.10
N LEU A 90 -29.63 -13.59 -8.78
CA LEU A 90 -29.33 -12.44 -7.93
C LEU A 90 -27.84 -12.09 -7.99
N TYR A 91 -26.95 -13.07 -7.78
CA TYR A 91 -25.51 -12.84 -7.77
C TYR A 91 -24.99 -12.40 -9.15
N ASP A 92 -25.44 -13.03 -10.23
CA ASP A 92 -25.11 -12.61 -11.60
C ASP A 92 -25.54 -11.16 -11.87
N GLN A 93 -26.75 -10.78 -11.44
CA GLN A 93 -27.24 -9.41 -11.58
C GLN A 93 -26.39 -8.42 -10.78
N THR A 94 -26.06 -8.74 -9.51
CA THR A 94 -25.23 -7.86 -8.68
C THR A 94 -23.80 -7.74 -9.20
N SER A 95 -23.18 -8.82 -9.70
CA SER A 95 -21.87 -8.77 -10.36
C SER A 95 -21.89 -7.86 -11.58
N ALA A 96 -22.93 -7.94 -12.42
CA ALA A 96 -23.07 -7.08 -13.60
C ALA A 96 -23.18 -5.60 -13.22
N ILE A 97 -24.00 -5.28 -12.21
CA ILE A 97 -24.15 -3.90 -11.71
C ILE A 97 -22.84 -3.39 -11.11
N ALA A 98 -22.16 -4.20 -10.29
CA ALA A 98 -20.89 -3.84 -9.67
C ALA A 98 -19.80 -3.56 -10.72
N ARG A 99 -19.69 -4.42 -11.74
CA ARG A 99 -18.73 -4.28 -12.83
C ARG A 99 -18.92 -2.98 -13.63
N GLU A 100 -20.16 -2.63 -13.99
CA GLU A 100 -20.43 -1.36 -14.67
C GLU A 100 -20.23 -0.17 -13.72
N GLY A 101 -20.65 -0.29 -12.45
CA GLY A 101 -20.43 0.74 -11.44
C GLY A 101 -18.95 1.08 -11.28
N LEU A 102 -18.09 0.06 -11.27
CA LEU A 102 -16.63 0.20 -11.18
C LEU A 102 -16.08 0.98 -12.38
N ARG A 103 -16.58 0.73 -13.59
CA ARG A 103 -16.22 1.49 -14.79
C ARG A 103 -16.59 2.96 -14.68
N ILE A 104 -17.83 3.25 -14.30
CA ILE A 104 -18.36 4.61 -14.11
C ILE A 104 -17.54 5.37 -13.08
N SER A 105 -17.21 4.72 -11.97
CA SER A 105 -16.45 5.38 -10.92
C SER A 105 -14.99 5.55 -11.27
N THR A 106 -14.37 4.57 -11.91
CA THR A 106 -12.99 4.70 -12.37
C THR A 106 -12.84 5.94 -13.26
N TYR A 107 -13.74 6.17 -14.22
CA TYR A 107 -13.74 7.40 -15.02
C TYR A 107 -13.74 8.68 -14.15
N ALA A 108 -14.69 8.79 -13.22
CA ALA A 108 -14.85 10.00 -12.41
C ALA A 108 -13.66 10.24 -11.45
N PHE A 109 -13.09 9.16 -10.90
CA PHE A 109 -11.92 9.24 -10.01
C PHE A 109 -10.67 9.65 -10.78
N LEU A 110 -10.35 8.95 -11.88
CA LEU A 110 -9.21 9.28 -12.73
C LEU A 110 -9.33 10.72 -13.23
N ASP A 111 -10.48 11.10 -13.77
CA ASP A 111 -10.71 12.48 -14.23
C ASP A 111 -10.45 13.50 -13.12
N SER A 112 -11.00 13.31 -11.91
CA SER A 112 -10.75 14.22 -10.78
C SER A 112 -9.29 14.29 -10.36
N ASP A 113 -8.56 13.18 -10.42
CA ASP A 113 -7.17 13.11 -9.99
C ASP A 113 -6.21 13.83 -10.96
N THR A 114 -6.67 14.15 -12.18
CA THR A 114 -5.92 15.04 -13.09
C THR A 114 -5.87 16.48 -12.58
N ASN A 115 -6.90 16.94 -11.85
CA ASN A 115 -6.95 18.27 -11.24
C ASN A 115 -8.01 18.37 -10.14
N LEU A 116 -7.58 18.22 -8.88
CA LEU A 116 -8.39 18.29 -7.67
C LEU A 116 -8.89 19.72 -7.35
N ARG A 117 -8.57 20.73 -8.18
CA ARG A 117 -9.09 22.10 -8.04
C ARG A 117 -10.31 22.35 -8.91
N ASP A 118 -10.63 21.44 -9.83
CA ASP A 118 -11.75 21.55 -10.75
C ASP A 118 -13.06 21.11 -10.06
N GLY A 119 -13.96 22.08 -9.84
CA GLY A 119 -15.23 21.84 -9.17
C GLY A 119 -16.17 20.90 -9.94
N GLU A 120 -16.12 20.87 -11.27
CA GLU A 120 -16.96 19.96 -12.07
C GLU A 120 -16.46 18.52 -11.97
N LYS A 121 -15.14 18.31 -12.00
CA LYS A 121 -14.53 16.99 -11.81
C LYS A 121 -14.80 16.43 -10.42
N LEU A 122 -14.67 17.26 -9.38
CA LEU A 122 -15.00 16.89 -8.01
C LEU A 122 -16.50 16.56 -7.84
N ALA A 123 -17.39 17.31 -8.50
CA ALA A 123 -18.82 17.01 -8.50
C ALA A 123 -19.10 15.63 -9.13
N ARG A 124 -18.46 15.31 -10.27
CA ARG A 124 -18.57 13.97 -10.89
C ARG A 124 -18.12 12.85 -9.97
N ARG A 125 -16.98 13.02 -9.29
CA ARG A 125 -16.51 12.06 -8.27
C ARG A 125 -17.54 11.86 -7.17
N GLY A 126 -18.14 12.95 -6.65
CA GLY A 126 -19.21 12.89 -5.65
C GLY A 126 -20.47 12.17 -6.14
N GLN A 127 -20.85 12.35 -7.41
CA GLN A 127 -21.97 11.64 -8.03
C GLN A 127 -21.71 10.15 -8.16
N ALA A 128 -20.50 9.75 -8.58
CA ALA A 128 -20.09 8.35 -8.64
C ALA A 128 -20.05 7.68 -7.26
N GLN A 129 -19.51 8.38 -6.25
CA GLN A 129 -19.54 7.92 -4.85
C GLN A 129 -20.97 7.72 -4.33
N SER A 130 -21.87 8.66 -4.64
CA SER A 130 -23.28 8.57 -4.25
C SER A 130 -23.99 7.39 -4.93
N MET A 131 -23.69 7.13 -6.21
CA MET A 131 -24.21 5.98 -6.94
C MET A 131 -23.77 4.66 -6.31
N PHE A 132 -22.48 4.52 -5.97
CA PHE A 132 -22.01 3.30 -5.31
C PHE A 132 -22.56 3.13 -3.89
N ALA A 133 -22.77 4.22 -3.16
CA ALA A 133 -23.45 4.16 -1.87
C ALA A 133 -24.88 3.61 -2.00
N ALA A 134 -25.62 4.05 -3.03
CA ALA A 134 -26.95 3.52 -3.32
C ALA A 134 -26.93 2.03 -3.71
N TYR A 135 -25.93 1.59 -4.49
CA TYR A 135 -25.73 0.17 -4.77
C TYR A 135 -25.46 -0.64 -3.49
N GLY A 136 -24.55 -0.17 -2.63
CA GLY A 136 -24.25 -0.81 -1.35
C GLY A 136 -25.48 -0.95 -0.45
N GLU A 137 -26.32 0.09 -0.37
CA GLU A 137 -27.60 0.03 0.35
C GLU A 137 -28.55 -1.02 -0.25
N ALA A 138 -28.65 -1.10 -1.58
CA ALA A 138 -29.55 -2.02 -2.27
C ALA A 138 -29.19 -3.50 -2.08
N VAL A 139 -27.92 -3.83 -1.82
CA VAL A 139 -27.44 -5.21 -1.65
C VAL A 139 -27.15 -5.61 -0.20
N ALA A 140 -27.24 -4.68 0.76
CA ALA A 140 -26.84 -4.91 2.16
C ALA A 140 -27.63 -6.04 2.86
N TRP A 141 -28.82 -6.39 2.35
CA TRP A 141 -29.66 -7.47 2.89
C TRP A 141 -29.20 -8.88 2.50
N ILE A 142 -28.35 -9.01 1.46
CA ILE A 142 -27.97 -10.30 0.88
C ILE A 142 -27.12 -11.12 1.86
N ASN A 143 -26.08 -10.52 2.44
CA ASN A 143 -25.17 -11.25 3.32
C ASN A 143 -25.86 -11.80 4.59
N PRO A 144 -26.68 -11.02 5.32
CA PRO A 144 -27.48 -11.56 6.42
C PRO A 144 -28.37 -12.73 5.99
N MET A 145 -28.98 -12.66 4.80
CA MET A 145 -29.83 -13.74 4.27
C MET A 145 -29.01 -15.02 4.01
N ILE A 146 -27.84 -14.91 3.38
CA ILE A 146 -26.93 -16.06 3.17
C ILE A 146 -26.49 -16.67 4.51
N GLN A 147 -26.14 -15.82 5.48
CA GLN A 147 -25.76 -16.28 6.81
C GLN A 147 -26.91 -16.98 7.53
N GLU A 148 -28.15 -16.52 7.39
CA GLU A 148 -29.34 -17.15 7.99
C GLU A 148 -29.62 -18.53 7.38
N VAL A 149 -29.51 -18.66 6.06
CA VAL A 149 -29.63 -19.93 5.32
C VAL A 149 -28.63 -20.97 5.82
N GLY A 150 -27.38 -20.56 6.03
CA GLY A 150 -26.32 -21.39 6.58
C GLY A 150 -25.58 -22.30 5.58
N ALA A 151 -24.45 -22.82 6.02
CA ALA A 151 -23.46 -23.47 5.16
C ALA A 151 -23.99 -24.69 4.40
N ASP A 152 -24.70 -25.61 5.08
CA ASP A 152 -25.19 -26.84 4.45
C ASP A 152 -26.08 -26.58 3.23
N GLN A 153 -26.94 -25.56 3.31
CA GLN A 153 -27.86 -25.22 2.24
C GLN A 153 -27.18 -24.44 1.11
N VAL A 154 -26.22 -23.56 1.44
CA VAL A 154 -25.42 -22.85 0.44
C VAL A 154 -24.56 -23.82 -0.38
N GLU A 155 -23.88 -24.78 0.26
CA GLU A 155 -23.11 -25.81 -0.44
C GLU A 155 -24.01 -26.70 -1.30
N ALA A 156 -25.22 -27.03 -0.83
CA ALA A 156 -26.20 -27.75 -1.63
C ALA A 156 -26.66 -26.95 -2.88
N TRP A 157 -26.75 -25.63 -2.80
CA TRP A 157 -27.05 -24.78 -3.96
C TRP A 157 -25.89 -24.73 -4.95
N ILE A 158 -24.65 -24.53 -4.47
CA ILE A 158 -23.44 -24.53 -5.30
C ILE A 158 -23.33 -25.85 -6.08
N ALA A 159 -23.58 -26.99 -5.42
CA ALA A 159 -23.54 -28.30 -6.07
C ALA A 159 -24.68 -28.52 -7.10
N ALA A 160 -25.83 -27.86 -6.93
CA ALA A 160 -27.01 -28.06 -7.77
C ALA A 160 -27.10 -27.09 -8.98
N GLU A 161 -26.49 -25.91 -8.88
CA GLU A 161 -26.53 -24.85 -9.91
C GLU A 161 -25.10 -24.46 -10.30
N PRO A 162 -24.58 -24.98 -11.44
CA PRO A 162 -23.20 -24.73 -11.87
C PRO A 162 -22.82 -23.26 -12.05
N ARG A 163 -23.79 -22.36 -12.30
CA ARG A 163 -23.52 -20.91 -12.37
C ARG A 163 -23.00 -20.32 -11.06
N LEU A 164 -23.25 -20.97 -9.93
CA LEU A 164 -22.77 -20.52 -8.61
C LEU A 164 -21.29 -20.82 -8.37
N GLU A 165 -20.62 -21.61 -9.20
CA GLU A 165 -19.21 -21.97 -8.97
C GLU A 165 -18.30 -20.73 -8.91
N LYS A 166 -18.49 -19.78 -9.82
CA LYS A 166 -17.73 -18.51 -9.81
C LYS A 166 -18.03 -17.62 -8.60
N HIS A 167 -19.16 -17.83 -7.92
CA HIS A 167 -19.57 -17.10 -6.72
C HIS A 167 -19.21 -17.85 -5.42
N ALA A 168 -18.74 -19.10 -5.53
CA ALA A 168 -18.64 -20.02 -4.40
C ALA A 168 -17.68 -19.51 -3.31
N PHE A 169 -16.56 -18.90 -3.68
CA PHE A 169 -15.60 -18.35 -2.72
C PHE A 169 -16.23 -17.22 -1.89
N GLY A 170 -16.85 -16.23 -2.53
CA GLY A 170 -17.51 -15.12 -1.83
C GLY A 170 -18.70 -15.56 -0.94
N LEU A 171 -19.43 -16.59 -1.36
CA LEU A 171 -20.49 -17.20 -0.55
C LEU A 171 -19.92 -17.88 0.70
N ARG A 172 -18.81 -18.61 0.58
CA ARG A 172 -18.11 -19.24 1.70
C ARG A 172 -17.51 -18.21 2.65
N GLU A 173 -16.95 -17.12 2.13
CA GLU A 173 -16.46 -16.01 2.96
C GLU A 173 -17.57 -15.33 3.74
N THR A 174 -18.73 -15.10 3.12
CA THR A 174 -19.92 -14.58 3.81
C THR A 174 -20.31 -15.45 5.01
N LEU A 175 -20.21 -16.77 4.88
CA LEU A 175 -20.48 -17.74 5.95
C LEU A 175 -19.35 -17.78 6.99
N ARG A 176 -18.09 -17.66 6.58
CA ARG A 176 -16.91 -17.60 7.46
C ARG A 176 -17.02 -16.42 8.44
N MET A 177 -17.54 -15.29 7.98
CA MET A 177 -17.73 -14.08 8.80
C MET A 177 -18.94 -14.13 9.74
N LYS A 178 -19.80 -15.17 9.65
CA LYS A 178 -21.02 -15.28 10.46
C LYS A 178 -20.78 -15.22 11.98
N PRO A 179 -19.75 -15.86 12.57
CA PRO A 179 -19.47 -15.75 14.01
C PRO A 179 -19.14 -14.32 14.48
N HIS A 180 -18.72 -13.46 13.55
CA HIS A 180 -18.31 -12.07 13.79
C HIS A 180 -19.33 -11.04 13.29
N THR A 181 -20.48 -11.52 12.79
CA THR A 181 -21.62 -10.70 12.38
C THR A 181 -22.65 -10.66 13.51
N LEU A 182 -23.08 -9.46 13.88
CA LEU A 182 -24.04 -9.26 14.96
C LEU A 182 -25.47 -9.51 14.49
N SER A 183 -26.41 -9.47 15.43
CA SER A 183 -27.82 -9.34 15.09
C SER A 183 -28.07 -8.06 14.27
N ALA A 184 -29.17 -8.01 13.51
CA ALA A 184 -29.54 -6.80 12.77
C ALA A 184 -29.62 -5.54 13.65
N GLU A 185 -30.08 -5.67 14.90
CA GLU A 185 -30.07 -4.58 15.88
C GLU A 185 -28.64 -4.19 16.28
N GLY A 186 -27.78 -5.18 16.53
CA GLY A 186 -26.37 -4.96 16.84
C GLY A 186 -25.61 -4.26 15.70
N GLU A 187 -25.78 -4.73 14.46
CA GLU A 187 -25.18 -4.11 13.27
C GLU A 187 -25.67 -2.66 13.08
N ALA A 188 -26.97 -2.41 13.27
CA ALA A 188 -27.52 -1.06 13.20
C ALA A 188 -26.94 -0.13 14.28
N ILE A 189 -26.75 -0.64 15.50
CA ILE A 189 -26.11 0.12 16.58
C ILE A 189 -24.64 0.41 16.25
N MET A 190 -23.88 -0.58 15.79
CA MET A 190 -22.47 -0.41 15.42
C MET A 190 -22.31 0.58 14.27
N ALA A 191 -23.16 0.50 13.25
CA ALA A 191 -23.18 1.44 12.14
C ALA A 191 -23.49 2.86 12.62
N ALA A 192 -24.49 3.05 13.49
CA ALA A 192 -24.81 4.36 14.05
C ALA A 192 -23.68 4.91 14.95
N ALA A 193 -23.04 4.03 15.74
CA ALA A 193 -21.93 4.39 16.61
C ALA A 193 -20.68 4.80 15.83
N SER A 194 -20.46 4.26 14.63
CA SER A 194 -19.27 4.53 13.81
C SER A 194 -19.04 6.04 13.56
N VAL A 195 -20.11 6.82 13.38
CA VAL A 195 -20.05 8.27 13.17
C VAL A 195 -19.52 8.99 14.41
N ALA A 196 -20.01 8.58 15.58
CA ALA A 196 -19.60 9.13 16.87
C ALA A 196 -18.16 8.70 17.23
N LEU A 197 -17.80 7.44 16.95
CA LEU A 197 -16.50 6.87 17.27
C LEU A 197 -15.40 7.25 16.27
N GLY A 198 -15.73 7.64 15.04
CA GLY A 198 -14.76 7.99 14.00
C GLY A 198 -14.14 9.39 14.13
N GLY A 199 -14.41 10.14 15.20
CA GLY A 199 -13.93 11.52 15.37
C GLY A 199 -12.41 11.66 15.53
N ALA A 200 -11.76 10.67 16.14
CA ALA A 200 -10.33 10.68 16.48
C ALA A 200 -9.41 10.99 15.28
N GLN A 201 -9.57 10.27 14.17
CA GLN A 201 -8.77 10.47 12.97
C GLN A 201 -8.99 11.85 12.36
N ARG A 202 -10.25 12.34 12.34
CA ARG A 202 -10.55 13.68 11.81
C ARG A 202 -9.91 14.78 12.66
N ILE A 203 -9.91 14.62 13.99
CA ILE A 203 -9.25 15.54 14.91
C ILE A 203 -7.74 15.55 14.63
N TYR A 204 -7.11 14.38 14.52
CA TYR A 204 -5.69 14.26 14.17
C TYR A 204 -5.36 14.96 12.84
N THR A 205 -6.11 14.65 11.77
CA THR A 205 -5.92 15.25 10.45
C THR A 205 -6.09 16.77 10.48
N GLN A 206 -7.11 17.28 11.19
CA GLN A 206 -7.36 18.71 11.34
C GLN A 206 -6.22 19.41 12.10
N LEU A 207 -5.76 18.83 13.21
CA LEU A 207 -4.64 19.38 13.99
C LEU A 207 -3.38 19.47 13.13
N LYS A 208 -2.96 18.36 12.53
CA LYS A 208 -1.71 18.27 11.76
C LYS A 208 -1.71 19.18 10.53
N ASN A 209 -2.81 19.21 9.77
CA ASN A 209 -2.83 19.88 8.47
C ASN A 209 -3.21 21.37 8.54
N SER A 210 -3.81 21.82 9.65
CA SER A 210 -4.36 23.18 9.76
C SER A 210 -3.96 23.87 11.06
N ASP A 211 -4.22 23.27 12.22
CA ASP A 211 -4.29 24.03 13.47
C ASP A 211 -2.95 24.17 14.20
N ILE A 212 -2.03 23.21 14.02
CA ILE A 212 -0.68 23.31 14.58
C ILE A 212 0.04 24.53 13.94
N PRO A 213 0.54 25.47 14.75
CA PRO A 213 1.25 26.65 14.25
C PRO A 213 2.69 26.26 13.88
N TRP A 214 2.84 25.55 12.76
CA TRP A 214 4.13 25.06 12.28
C TRP A 214 5.18 26.19 12.18
N PRO A 215 6.38 26.01 12.76
CA PRO A 215 7.41 27.03 12.75
C PRO A 215 8.03 27.17 11.37
N THR A 216 8.65 28.33 11.11
CA THR A 216 9.51 28.53 9.94
C THR A 216 10.97 28.49 10.36
N VAL A 217 11.79 27.74 9.63
CA VAL A 217 13.24 27.69 9.80
C VAL A 217 13.95 28.24 8.57
N THR A 218 14.95 29.08 8.77
CA THR A 218 15.86 29.51 7.70
C THR A 218 17.02 28.52 7.59
N LEU A 219 17.21 27.91 6.43
CA LEU A 219 18.34 27.02 6.15
C LEU A 219 19.62 27.83 5.90
N SER A 220 20.77 27.17 5.92
CA SER A 220 22.07 27.75 5.58
C SER A 220 22.12 28.32 4.16
N THR A 221 21.28 27.82 3.25
CA THR A 221 21.09 28.34 1.89
C THR A 221 20.39 29.70 1.85
N GLY A 222 19.78 30.13 2.96
CA GLY A 222 18.90 31.30 3.04
C GLY A 222 17.44 31.02 2.70
N GLU A 223 17.11 29.78 2.31
CA GLU A 223 15.72 29.36 2.11
C GLU A 223 14.94 29.35 3.43
N GLU A 224 13.71 29.86 3.42
CA GLU A 224 12.78 29.76 4.54
C GLU A 224 11.82 28.60 4.32
N LEU A 225 11.85 27.60 5.20
CA LEU A 225 10.96 26.44 5.18
C LEU A 225 9.97 26.50 6.33
N ARG A 226 8.68 26.48 6.01
CA ARG A 226 7.62 26.19 7.00
C ARG A 226 7.61 24.69 7.27
N LEU A 227 7.83 24.28 8.52
CA LEU A 227 7.94 22.88 8.92
C LEU A 227 6.59 22.21 9.17
N ASP A 228 5.67 22.33 8.20
CA ASP A 228 4.59 21.34 8.10
C ASP A 228 5.14 20.00 7.57
N ALA A 229 4.29 19.01 7.32
CA ALA A 229 4.75 17.70 6.84
C ALA A 229 5.61 17.81 5.55
N ALA A 230 5.25 18.72 4.65
CA ALA A 230 5.96 18.93 3.39
C ALA A 230 7.34 19.55 3.62
N GLY A 231 7.40 20.62 4.41
CA GLY A 231 8.66 21.27 4.74
C GLY A 231 9.58 20.39 5.57
N TYR A 232 9.03 19.54 6.44
CA TYR A 232 9.82 18.55 7.18
C TYR A 232 10.47 17.53 6.24
N VAL A 233 9.72 16.93 5.30
CA VAL A 233 10.32 15.97 4.35
C VAL A 233 11.38 16.63 3.48
N LYS A 234 11.15 17.87 3.03
CA LYS A 234 12.15 18.64 2.28
C LYS A 234 13.39 18.93 3.12
N GLY A 235 13.22 19.37 4.37
CA GLY A 235 14.31 19.80 5.24
C GLY A 235 15.09 18.67 5.91
N ARG A 236 14.46 17.52 6.20
CA ARG A 236 15.09 16.40 6.94
C ARG A 236 16.23 15.74 6.18
N ALA A 237 16.27 15.90 4.86
CA ALA A 237 17.30 15.37 3.98
C ALA A 237 18.30 16.44 3.51
N ALA A 238 18.29 17.64 4.10
CA ALA A 238 19.21 18.72 3.72
C ALA A 238 20.69 18.25 3.78
N GLU A 239 21.49 18.67 2.80
CA GLU A 239 22.92 18.32 2.73
C GLU A 239 23.68 18.78 3.98
N ASN A 240 23.39 20.00 4.43
CA ASN A 240 24.00 20.57 5.63
C ASN A 240 23.43 19.90 6.90
N ARG A 241 24.31 19.33 7.72
CA ARG A 241 23.92 18.63 8.95
C ARG A 241 23.26 19.53 9.98
N GLU A 242 23.73 20.76 10.18
CA GLU A 242 23.14 21.69 11.15
C GLU A 242 21.73 22.12 10.73
N ASP A 243 21.48 22.23 9.43
CA ASP A 243 20.14 22.45 8.91
C ASP A 243 19.22 21.27 9.23
N ARG A 244 19.69 20.02 9.08
CA ARG A 244 18.92 18.84 9.49
C ARG A 244 18.60 18.87 10.99
N VAL A 245 19.60 19.09 11.85
CA VAL A 245 19.40 19.19 13.30
C VAL A 245 18.33 20.24 13.63
N LYS A 246 18.44 21.43 13.02
CA LYS A 246 17.48 22.53 13.20
C LYS A 246 16.06 22.13 12.76
N VAL A 247 15.92 21.48 11.60
CA VAL A 247 14.63 21.02 11.07
C VAL A 247 14.00 19.99 12.01
N PHE A 248 14.76 18.96 12.40
CA PHE A 248 14.27 17.90 13.27
C PHE A 248 13.82 18.43 14.64
N ASN A 249 14.67 19.22 15.30
CA ASN A 249 14.36 19.74 16.63
C ASN A 249 13.11 20.63 16.58
N ALA A 250 13.07 21.60 15.66
CA ALA A 250 11.93 22.50 15.56
C ALA A 250 10.61 21.77 15.23
N PHE A 251 10.67 20.72 14.41
CA PHE A 251 9.49 19.91 14.08
C PHE A 251 8.98 19.12 15.28
N PHE A 252 9.85 18.34 15.94
CA PHE A 252 9.43 17.47 17.03
C PHE A 252 9.17 18.22 18.36
N GLU A 253 9.86 19.32 18.63
CA GLU A 253 9.53 20.23 19.74
C GLU A 253 8.14 20.87 19.54
N THR A 254 7.71 21.06 18.29
CA THR A 254 6.33 21.51 18.01
C THR A 254 5.33 20.40 18.32
N TYR A 255 5.58 19.16 17.89
CA TYR A 255 4.73 18.01 18.25
C TYR A 255 4.62 17.80 19.76
N GLN A 256 5.73 17.97 20.49
CA GLN A 256 5.76 17.79 21.95
C GLN A 256 4.77 18.70 22.67
N GLN A 257 4.51 19.92 22.17
CA GLN A 257 3.51 20.83 22.74
C GLN A 257 2.06 20.30 22.63
N PHE A 258 1.82 19.36 21.72
CA PHE A 258 0.51 18.76 21.45
C PHE A 258 0.45 17.27 21.84
N GLU A 259 1.47 16.73 22.52
CA GLU A 259 1.58 15.31 22.91
C GLU A 259 0.30 14.79 23.55
N SER A 260 -0.25 15.52 24.51
CA SER A 260 -1.46 15.09 25.22
C SER A 260 -2.69 15.01 24.30
N SER A 261 -2.90 16.01 23.43
CA SER A 261 -4.04 16.03 22.51
C SER A 261 -3.94 14.96 21.42
N LEU A 262 -2.73 14.77 20.88
CA LEU A 262 -2.45 13.73 19.89
C LEU A 262 -2.55 12.34 20.50
N GLY A 263 -2.09 12.18 21.75
CA GLY A 263 -2.25 10.96 22.53
C GLY A 263 -3.71 10.62 22.77
N GLU A 264 -4.56 11.58 23.13
CA GLU A 264 -6.00 11.30 23.28
C GLU A 264 -6.68 10.97 21.96
N ALA A 265 -6.26 11.59 20.86
CA ALA A 265 -6.77 11.26 19.53
C ALA A 265 -6.42 9.80 19.16
N LEU A 266 -5.14 9.41 19.24
CA LEU A 266 -4.73 8.05 18.90
C LEU A 266 -5.29 7.02 19.91
N GLY A 267 -5.31 7.34 21.21
CA GLY A 267 -5.84 6.46 22.24
C GLY A 267 -7.34 6.19 22.07
N SER A 268 -8.12 7.21 21.71
CA SER A 268 -9.53 7.04 21.36
C SER A 268 -9.71 6.19 20.11
N HIS A 269 -8.80 6.29 19.14
CA HIS A 269 -8.83 5.47 17.93
C HIS A 269 -8.58 3.99 18.24
N VAL A 270 -7.55 3.68 19.04
CA VAL A 270 -7.22 2.33 19.51
C VAL A 270 -8.38 1.74 20.32
N GLN A 271 -8.95 2.51 21.26
CA GLN A 271 -10.12 2.06 22.04
C GLN A 271 -11.32 1.71 21.16
N ARG A 272 -11.56 2.47 20.08
CA ARG A 272 -12.62 2.15 19.11
C ARG A 272 -12.35 0.80 18.43
N GLN A 273 -11.11 0.52 18.02
CA GLN A 273 -10.76 -0.75 17.37
C GLN A 273 -10.97 -1.92 18.34
N VAL A 274 -10.45 -1.83 19.57
CA VAL A 274 -10.64 -2.84 20.62
C VAL A 274 -12.13 -3.05 20.95
N PHE A 275 -12.90 -1.97 21.04
CA PHE A 275 -14.35 -2.05 21.23
C PHE A 275 -15.02 -2.81 20.08
N ASN A 276 -14.72 -2.47 18.82
CA ASN A 276 -15.28 -3.13 17.65
C ASN A 276 -14.95 -4.63 17.61
N ALA A 277 -13.68 -4.98 17.85
CA ALA A 277 -13.21 -6.36 17.88
C ALA A 277 -13.96 -7.18 18.95
N SER A 278 -14.04 -6.64 20.17
CA SER A 278 -14.77 -7.26 21.27
C SER A 278 -16.26 -7.44 20.98
N GLN A 279 -16.93 -6.43 20.42
CA GLN A 279 -18.35 -6.55 20.08
C GLN A 279 -18.57 -7.61 19.00
N ARG A 280 -17.64 -7.78 18.06
CA ARG A 280 -17.66 -8.77 16.98
C ARG A 280 -17.02 -10.12 17.34
N ASN A 281 -16.87 -10.43 18.63
CA ASN A 281 -16.40 -11.72 19.12
C ASN A 281 -14.99 -12.12 18.61
N TYR A 282 -14.10 -11.14 18.41
CA TYR A 282 -12.67 -11.40 18.22
C TYR A 282 -11.94 -11.36 19.55
N ASP A 283 -10.84 -12.11 19.70
CA ASP A 283 -10.07 -12.12 20.95
C ASP A 283 -9.17 -10.89 21.08
N SER A 284 -8.82 -10.23 19.97
CA SER A 284 -8.05 -8.97 19.93
C SER A 284 -8.39 -8.11 18.72
N ALA A 285 -8.01 -6.83 18.77
CA ALA A 285 -8.08 -5.92 17.62
C ALA A 285 -7.22 -6.42 16.45
N LEU A 286 -6.04 -7.00 16.74
CA LEU A 286 -5.17 -7.58 15.72
C LEU A 286 -5.87 -8.73 14.97
N GLU A 287 -6.51 -9.65 15.69
CA GLU A 287 -7.26 -10.74 15.03
C GLU A 287 -8.41 -10.23 14.17
N ALA A 288 -9.12 -9.20 14.64
CA ALA A 288 -10.17 -8.57 13.86
C ALA A 288 -9.64 -7.95 12.55
N ALA A 289 -8.48 -7.31 12.58
CA ALA A 289 -7.85 -6.69 11.42
C ALA A 289 -7.32 -7.73 10.41
N LEU A 290 -6.85 -8.88 10.88
CA LEU A 290 -6.34 -9.97 10.03
C LEU A 290 -7.46 -10.85 9.44
N ALA A 291 -8.67 -10.78 9.99
CA ALA A 291 -9.76 -11.70 9.69
C ALA A 291 -10.30 -11.58 8.26
N ASP A 292 -10.38 -10.38 7.69
CA ASP A 292 -10.95 -10.17 6.35
C ASP A 292 -10.15 -10.94 5.28
N ASP A 293 -8.81 -10.89 5.35
CA ASP A 293 -7.90 -11.62 4.45
C ASP A 293 -7.57 -13.03 4.95
N ASN A 294 -8.19 -13.48 6.05
CA ASN A 294 -7.94 -14.77 6.69
C ASN A 294 -6.43 -15.04 6.94
N ILE A 295 -5.71 -14.00 7.40
CA ILE A 295 -4.27 -14.08 7.64
C ILE A 295 -4.02 -14.67 9.04
N PRO A 296 -3.21 -15.73 9.18
CA PRO A 296 -2.87 -16.28 10.49
C PRO A 296 -2.11 -15.25 11.34
N ARG A 297 -2.43 -15.17 12.64
CA ARG A 297 -1.73 -14.30 13.60
C ARG A 297 -0.22 -14.57 13.62
N GLU A 298 0.17 -15.82 13.38
CA GLU A 298 1.56 -16.28 13.32
C GLU A 298 2.40 -15.54 12.28
N VAL A 299 1.80 -15.04 11.18
CA VAL A 299 2.52 -14.20 10.20
C VAL A 299 3.00 -12.90 10.84
N TYR A 300 2.15 -12.28 11.65
CA TYR A 300 2.46 -11.03 12.33
C TYR A 300 3.49 -11.25 13.44
N ASP A 301 3.28 -12.27 14.28
CA ASP A 301 4.19 -12.60 15.38
C ASP A 301 5.59 -12.97 14.88
N THR A 302 5.67 -13.77 13.80
CA THR A 302 6.93 -14.21 13.22
C THR A 302 7.69 -13.04 12.60
N LEU A 303 7.00 -12.11 11.92
CA LEU A 303 7.61 -10.87 11.44
C LEU A 303 8.28 -10.11 12.59
N LEU A 304 7.54 -9.83 13.67
CA LEU A 304 8.08 -9.07 14.80
C LEU A 304 9.30 -9.78 15.42
N SER A 305 9.19 -11.09 15.64
CA SER A 305 10.27 -11.89 16.24
C SER A 305 11.53 -11.88 15.39
N GLU A 306 11.42 -12.14 14.09
CA GLU A 306 12.59 -12.26 13.20
C GLU A 306 13.23 -10.90 12.90
N VAL A 307 12.45 -9.82 12.79
CA VAL A 307 13.01 -8.46 12.65
C VAL A 307 13.75 -8.03 13.91
N ASN A 308 13.20 -8.30 15.09
CA ASN A 308 13.89 -8.03 16.35
C ASN A 308 15.20 -8.82 16.47
N ALA A 309 15.21 -10.08 16.03
CA ALA A 309 16.43 -10.88 15.97
C ALA A 309 17.47 -10.32 14.97
N SER A 310 17.00 -9.63 13.93
CA SER A 310 17.81 -9.04 12.86
C SER A 310 18.30 -7.61 13.14
N LEU A 311 17.97 -7.01 14.30
CA LEU A 311 18.41 -5.66 14.65
C LEU A 311 19.95 -5.46 14.58
N PRO A 312 20.81 -6.44 14.92
CA PRO A 312 22.25 -6.28 14.72
C PRO A 312 22.65 -5.98 13.26
N THR A 313 21.91 -6.50 12.27
CA THR A 313 22.12 -6.18 10.85
C THR A 313 21.72 -4.74 10.54
N LEU A 314 20.62 -4.24 11.11
CA LEU A 314 20.23 -2.83 11.00
C LEU A 314 21.27 -1.90 11.64
N HIS A 315 21.79 -2.28 12.81
CA HIS A 315 22.82 -1.52 13.53
C HIS A 315 24.12 -1.43 12.72
N ARG A 316 24.59 -2.56 12.16
CA ARG A 316 25.74 -2.59 11.24
C ARG A 316 25.55 -1.64 10.07
N TYR A 317 24.33 -1.56 9.52
CA TYR A 317 24.03 -0.65 8.44
C TYR A 317 24.16 0.83 8.86
N PHE A 318 23.75 1.22 10.07
CA PHE A 318 23.96 2.58 10.55
C PHE A 318 25.44 2.92 10.74
N GLU A 319 26.26 1.97 11.20
CA GLU A 319 27.73 2.15 11.27
C GLU A 319 28.34 2.32 9.87
N LEU A 320 27.92 1.51 8.91
CA LEU A 320 28.36 1.61 7.51
C LEU A 320 27.93 2.95 6.90
N ARG A 321 26.69 3.37 7.15
CA ARG A 321 26.19 4.68 6.72
C ARG A 321 27.01 5.82 7.32
N ALA A 322 27.32 5.76 8.61
CA ALA A 322 28.17 6.75 9.26
C ALA A 322 29.56 6.82 8.60
N ARG A 323 30.16 5.67 8.26
CA ARG A 323 31.42 5.59 7.49
C ARG A 323 31.30 6.25 6.11
N ILE A 324 30.25 5.94 5.34
CA ILE A 324 30.03 6.51 3.99
C ILE A 324 29.89 8.03 4.06
N LEU A 325 29.13 8.54 5.04
CA LEU A 325 28.88 9.97 5.22
C LEU A 325 30.03 10.71 5.93
N GLY A 326 31.03 10.00 6.45
CA GLY A 326 32.13 10.58 7.22
C GLY A 326 31.70 11.19 8.57
N ILE A 327 30.71 10.59 9.23
CA ILE A 327 30.13 11.05 10.49
C ILE A 327 30.66 10.19 11.64
N GLU A 328 31.35 10.81 12.61
CA GLU A 328 31.88 10.09 13.79
C GLU A 328 30.81 9.80 14.84
N GLU A 329 29.96 10.79 15.14
CA GLU A 329 28.84 10.65 16.10
C GLU A 329 27.52 10.61 15.33
N PHE A 330 27.12 9.41 14.91
CA PHE A 330 25.91 9.20 14.12
C PHE A 330 24.65 9.43 14.95
N ALA A 331 23.71 10.23 14.43
CA ALA A 331 22.46 10.54 15.10
C ALA A 331 21.27 10.31 14.16
N PHE A 332 20.07 10.20 14.73
CA PHE A 332 18.86 9.87 13.94
C PHE A 332 18.56 10.87 12.80
N HIS A 333 18.94 12.14 12.94
CA HIS A 333 18.79 13.14 11.85
C HIS A 333 19.77 12.94 10.68
N ASP A 334 20.70 11.97 10.77
CA ASP A 334 21.65 11.63 9.71
C ASP A 334 21.16 10.46 8.82
N ILE A 335 19.96 9.93 9.04
CA ILE A 335 19.43 8.75 8.33
C ILE A 335 18.73 9.04 6.98
N TYR A 336 18.54 10.31 6.61
CA TYR A 336 17.80 10.71 5.40
C TYR A 336 18.60 11.32 4.26
N PRO A 337 19.80 11.91 4.45
CA PRO A 337 20.66 12.28 3.34
C PRO A 337 20.89 11.12 2.35
N ASN A 338 21.10 11.43 1.08
CA ASN A 338 21.51 10.41 0.11
C ASN A 338 22.85 9.79 0.53
N LEU A 339 22.95 8.46 0.48
CA LEU A 339 24.22 7.76 0.72
C LEU A 339 25.24 8.06 -0.39
N VAL A 340 24.74 8.06 -1.63
CA VAL A 340 25.49 8.29 -2.85
C VAL A 340 24.56 9.01 -3.82
N GLU A 341 25.08 9.95 -4.59
CA GLU A 341 24.32 10.65 -5.62
C GLU A 341 24.61 10.07 -7.01
N THR A 342 23.67 10.28 -7.92
CA THR A 342 23.82 9.91 -9.33
C THR A 342 23.38 11.06 -10.22
N ASP A 343 24.13 11.31 -11.29
CA ASP A 343 23.77 12.26 -12.35
C ASP A 343 22.96 11.59 -13.47
N GLN A 344 22.65 10.30 -13.35
CA GLN A 344 21.87 9.57 -14.36
C GLN A 344 20.42 10.06 -14.37
N VAL A 345 19.92 10.31 -15.58
CA VAL A 345 18.52 10.67 -15.85
C VAL A 345 17.75 9.40 -16.18
N PHE A 346 16.63 9.19 -15.49
CA PHE A 346 15.76 8.03 -15.66
C PHE A 346 14.40 8.46 -16.18
N ASP A 347 14.35 9.00 -17.41
CA ASP A 347 13.11 9.42 -18.06
C ASP A 347 12.10 8.26 -18.26
N LEU A 348 10.91 8.56 -18.80
CA LEU A 348 9.87 7.54 -19.02
C LEU A 348 10.31 6.42 -19.96
N GLU A 349 11.07 6.72 -21.03
CA GLU A 349 11.57 5.71 -21.96
C GLU A 349 12.54 4.77 -21.22
N LYS A 350 13.47 5.33 -20.45
CA LYS A 350 14.40 4.56 -19.64
C LYS A 350 13.68 3.74 -18.57
N SER A 351 12.67 4.30 -17.93
CA SER A 351 11.84 3.63 -16.92
C SER A 351 11.11 2.41 -17.52
N ALA A 352 10.50 2.58 -18.71
CA ALA A 352 9.86 1.50 -19.45
C ALA A 352 10.86 0.43 -19.90
N GLN A 353 12.06 0.83 -20.35
CA GLN A 353 13.16 -0.08 -20.69
C GLN A 353 13.55 -0.94 -19.49
N ILE A 354 13.71 -0.33 -18.31
CA ILE A 354 14.05 -1.01 -17.06
C ILE A 354 12.95 -2.00 -16.69
N ALA A 355 11.68 -1.57 -16.69
CA ALA A 355 10.54 -2.42 -16.36
C ALA A 355 10.46 -3.65 -17.29
N ALA A 356 10.64 -3.46 -18.59
CA ALA A 356 10.65 -4.56 -19.57
C ALA A 356 11.84 -5.50 -19.38
N SER A 357 13.05 -4.96 -19.17
CA SER A 357 14.27 -5.76 -18.95
C SER A 357 14.22 -6.59 -17.66
N ALA A 358 13.64 -6.03 -16.60
CA ALA A 358 13.39 -6.73 -15.34
C ALA A 358 12.36 -7.87 -15.49
N SER A 359 11.56 -7.83 -16.55
CA SER A 359 10.48 -8.78 -16.82
C SER A 359 10.87 -9.97 -17.68
N GLU A 360 12.06 -9.95 -18.30
CA GLU A 360 12.53 -11.04 -19.17
C GLU A 360 12.45 -12.44 -18.56
N PRO A 361 12.75 -12.65 -17.26
CA PRO A 361 12.67 -13.98 -16.65
C PRO A 361 11.27 -14.62 -16.67
N PHE A 362 10.20 -13.81 -16.81
CA PHE A 362 8.82 -14.30 -16.88
C PHE A 362 8.42 -14.78 -18.29
N GLY A 363 9.33 -14.70 -19.27
CA GLY A 363 9.11 -15.18 -20.62
C GLY A 363 8.54 -14.12 -21.57
N THR A 364 8.55 -14.46 -22.87
CA THR A 364 8.24 -13.53 -23.96
C THR A 364 6.80 -13.00 -23.93
N ASP A 365 5.83 -13.84 -23.57
CA ASP A 365 4.42 -13.44 -23.55
C ASP A 365 4.15 -12.39 -22.46
N TYR A 366 4.73 -12.58 -21.26
CA TYR A 366 4.67 -11.58 -20.19
C TYR A 366 5.23 -10.23 -20.66
N VAL A 367 6.44 -10.23 -21.23
CA VAL A 367 7.12 -9.01 -21.68
C VAL A 367 6.31 -8.31 -22.78
N LYS A 368 5.74 -9.07 -23.71
CA LYS A 368 4.89 -8.52 -24.77
C LYS A 368 3.64 -7.85 -24.22
N SER A 369 2.96 -8.50 -23.27
CA SER A 369 1.79 -7.93 -22.60
C SER A 369 2.15 -6.65 -21.83
N LEU A 370 3.28 -6.64 -21.13
CA LEU A 370 3.79 -5.45 -20.44
C LEU A 370 4.08 -4.30 -21.41
N CYS A 371 4.80 -4.55 -22.50
CA CYS A 371 5.10 -3.52 -23.50
C CYS A 371 3.83 -2.95 -24.14
N LEU A 372 2.82 -3.80 -24.40
CA LEU A 372 1.52 -3.35 -24.91
C LEU A 372 0.78 -2.52 -23.86
N ALA A 373 0.82 -2.92 -22.59
CA ALA A 373 0.17 -2.19 -21.52
C ALA A 373 0.82 -0.81 -21.29
N MET A 374 2.16 -0.71 -21.43
CA MET A 374 2.91 0.56 -21.34
C MET A 374 2.76 1.47 -22.58
N SER A 375 1.98 1.07 -23.59
CA SER A 375 1.72 1.89 -24.77
C SER A 375 0.92 3.16 -24.45
N ASP A 376 0.83 4.06 -25.44
CA ASP A 376 0.17 5.35 -25.27
C ASP A 376 -1.30 5.25 -24.80
N GLY A 377 -1.67 6.16 -23.90
CA GLY A 377 -3.04 6.36 -23.43
C GLY A 377 -3.39 5.69 -22.09
N TRP A 378 -2.47 4.97 -21.44
CA TRP A 378 -2.69 4.37 -20.12
C TRP A 378 -2.10 5.18 -18.96
N THR A 379 -1.08 6.00 -19.23
CA THR A 379 -0.30 6.69 -18.18
C THR A 379 -0.58 8.19 -18.15
N HIS A 380 -0.81 8.75 -16.96
CA HIS A 380 -0.74 10.18 -16.70
C HIS A 380 0.51 10.51 -15.87
N ALA A 381 1.61 10.93 -16.53
CA ALA A 381 2.96 10.67 -16.02
C ALA A 381 3.61 11.79 -15.19
N TYR A 382 3.48 13.04 -15.63
CA TYR A 382 4.26 14.15 -15.04
C TYR A 382 3.46 14.96 -14.01
N PRO A 383 4.13 15.59 -13.01
CA PRO A 383 3.48 16.48 -12.07
C PRO A 383 2.82 17.67 -12.76
N SER A 384 1.64 18.06 -12.29
CA SER A 384 0.96 19.26 -12.78
C SER A 384 0.14 19.92 -11.68
N GLN A 385 -0.20 21.19 -11.86
CA GLN A 385 -0.86 21.96 -10.82
C GLN A 385 -2.25 21.39 -10.50
N GLY A 386 -2.44 20.96 -9.25
CA GLY A 386 -3.71 20.42 -8.76
C GLY A 386 -3.88 18.92 -9.04
N LYS A 387 -2.96 18.28 -9.77
CA LYS A 387 -2.93 16.83 -9.90
C LYS A 387 -2.76 16.17 -8.54
N ARG A 388 -3.37 15.00 -8.38
CA ARG A 388 -3.16 14.15 -7.20
C ARG A 388 -1.67 13.80 -7.07
N SER A 389 -1.12 13.94 -5.86
CA SER A 389 0.26 13.55 -5.53
C SER A 389 0.42 12.03 -5.50
N GLY A 390 1.68 11.57 -5.46
CA GLY A 390 2.01 10.15 -5.34
C GLY A 390 1.96 9.43 -6.68
N ALA A 391 1.71 8.13 -6.64
CA ALA A 391 1.55 7.28 -7.81
C ALA A 391 0.54 6.18 -7.49
N TYR A 392 -0.12 5.65 -8.53
CA TYR A 392 -0.96 4.46 -8.38
C TYR A 392 -1.26 3.82 -9.74
N MET A 393 -1.66 2.55 -9.68
CA MET A 393 -2.28 1.80 -10.75
C MET A 393 -3.77 1.56 -10.43
N SER A 394 -4.65 1.91 -11.37
CA SER A 394 -6.08 1.62 -11.31
C SER A 394 -6.46 0.52 -12.29
N GLY A 395 -6.67 -0.68 -11.74
CA GLY A 395 -7.08 -1.90 -12.45
C GLY A 395 -8.55 -2.27 -12.26
N SER A 396 -9.36 -1.34 -11.75
CA SER A 396 -10.73 -1.64 -11.27
C SER A 396 -11.72 -1.96 -12.40
N VAL A 397 -11.39 -1.65 -13.65
CA VAL A 397 -12.24 -1.95 -14.81
C VAL A 397 -11.82 -3.28 -15.40
N TYR A 398 -12.51 -4.34 -14.99
CA TYR A 398 -12.17 -5.73 -15.32
C TYR A 398 -11.91 -6.00 -16.81
N ASP A 399 -12.66 -5.35 -17.71
CA ASP A 399 -12.58 -5.57 -19.16
C ASP A 399 -11.56 -4.70 -19.90
N LEU A 400 -10.81 -3.90 -19.16
CA LEU A 400 -9.93 -2.89 -19.74
C LEU A 400 -8.57 -2.93 -19.07
N GLY A 401 -7.56 -2.46 -19.82
CA GLY A 401 -6.20 -2.33 -19.31
C GLY A 401 -6.10 -1.36 -18.11
N PRO A 402 -4.99 -1.46 -17.36
CA PRO A 402 -4.76 -0.65 -16.17
C PRO A 402 -4.38 0.80 -16.53
N PHE A 403 -4.97 1.76 -15.81
CA PHE A 403 -4.54 3.16 -15.88
C PHE A 403 -3.49 3.44 -14.81
N VAL A 404 -2.43 4.18 -15.15
CA VAL A 404 -1.34 4.48 -14.23
C VAL A 404 -1.21 6.00 -14.05
N LEU A 405 -1.27 6.47 -12.80
CA LEU A 405 -0.93 7.85 -12.45
C LEU A 405 0.48 7.86 -11.85
N LEU A 406 1.35 8.72 -12.37
CA LEU A 406 2.67 8.99 -11.81
C LEU A 406 2.84 10.49 -11.57
N ASN A 407 3.86 10.84 -10.82
CA ASN A 407 4.40 12.19 -10.73
C ASN A 407 5.91 12.12 -10.95
N HIS A 408 6.27 11.67 -12.15
CA HIS A 408 7.61 11.26 -12.52
C HIS A 408 8.54 12.46 -12.73
N GLN A 409 9.73 12.42 -12.13
CA GLN A 409 10.70 13.54 -12.10
C GLN A 409 12.05 13.15 -12.70
N ASP A 410 12.10 12.13 -13.56
CA ASP A 410 13.32 11.60 -14.20
C ASP A 410 14.43 11.19 -13.22
N THR A 411 14.05 10.87 -11.98
CA THR A 411 14.94 10.34 -10.95
C THR A 411 14.85 8.81 -10.90
N TYR A 412 15.86 8.18 -10.30
CA TYR A 412 15.80 6.74 -10.06
C TYR A 412 14.59 6.33 -9.21
N ASN A 413 14.22 7.13 -8.21
CA ASN A 413 13.01 6.89 -7.41
C ASN A 413 11.76 6.87 -8.30
N SER A 414 11.62 7.87 -9.20
CA SER A 414 10.50 7.90 -10.15
C SER A 414 10.48 6.70 -11.09
N ALA A 415 11.64 6.17 -11.49
CA ALA A 415 11.75 4.96 -12.28
C ALA A 415 11.42 3.69 -11.48
N SER A 416 11.81 3.61 -10.21
CA SER A 416 11.41 2.51 -9.31
C SER A 416 9.89 2.52 -9.10
N THR A 417 9.30 3.69 -8.83
CA THR A 417 7.85 3.88 -8.73
C THR A 417 7.16 3.49 -10.04
N PHE A 418 7.71 3.85 -11.21
CA PHE A 418 7.19 3.38 -12.49
C PHE A 418 7.19 1.84 -12.57
N VAL A 419 8.31 1.19 -12.23
CA VAL A 419 8.41 -0.29 -12.21
C VAL A 419 7.40 -0.91 -11.25
N HIS A 420 7.21 -0.31 -10.07
CA HIS A 420 6.27 -0.73 -9.04
C HIS A 420 4.83 -0.74 -9.58
N GLU A 421 4.35 0.39 -10.11
CA GLU A 421 2.99 0.51 -10.63
C GLU A 421 2.73 -0.43 -11.81
N TRP A 422 3.74 -0.64 -12.67
CA TRP A 422 3.63 -1.61 -13.77
C TRP A 422 3.72 -3.07 -13.29
N GLY A 423 4.24 -3.32 -12.10
CA GLY A 423 4.11 -4.60 -11.41
C GLY A 423 2.67 -4.89 -10.99
N HIS A 424 1.99 -3.91 -10.38
CA HIS A 424 0.56 -4.01 -10.11
C HIS A 424 -0.27 -4.17 -11.39
N ALA A 425 0.03 -3.39 -12.43
CA ALA A 425 -0.64 -3.44 -13.72
C ALA A 425 -0.62 -4.84 -14.32
N MET A 426 0.55 -5.50 -14.31
CA MET A 426 0.68 -6.86 -14.82
C MET A 426 -0.02 -7.89 -13.94
N HIS A 427 -0.02 -7.71 -12.61
CA HIS A 427 -0.81 -8.57 -11.72
C HIS A 427 -2.31 -8.46 -12.04
N THR A 428 -2.84 -7.25 -12.25
CA THR A 428 -4.23 -7.06 -12.71
C THR A 428 -4.51 -7.76 -14.03
N ILE A 429 -3.63 -7.61 -15.03
CA ILE A 429 -3.81 -8.23 -16.34
C ILE A 429 -3.88 -9.75 -16.20
N LEU A 430 -2.91 -10.35 -15.49
CA LEU A 430 -2.86 -11.80 -15.28
C LEU A 430 -4.09 -12.31 -14.52
N ALA A 431 -4.51 -11.63 -13.46
CA ALA A 431 -5.67 -12.03 -12.68
C ALA A 431 -6.98 -11.90 -13.47
N ASN A 432 -7.18 -10.81 -14.22
CA ASN A 432 -8.38 -10.61 -15.03
C ASN A 432 -8.47 -11.62 -16.19
N ASP A 433 -7.34 -11.99 -16.79
CA ASP A 433 -7.29 -12.98 -17.87
C ASP A 433 -7.60 -14.41 -17.37
N ALA A 434 -7.18 -14.73 -16.14
CA ALA A 434 -7.28 -16.08 -15.58
C ALA A 434 -8.53 -16.32 -14.71
N GLN A 435 -9.09 -15.27 -14.11
CA GLN A 435 -10.22 -15.37 -13.16
C GLN A 435 -11.48 -14.69 -13.69
N PRO A 436 -12.68 -15.19 -13.34
CA PRO A 436 -13.91 -14.42 -13.52
C PRO A 436 -13.90 -13.14 -12.66
N PHE A 437 -14.76 -12.18 -13.01
CA PHE A 437 -14.89 -10.90 -12.28
C PHE A 437 -15.02 -11.08 -10.76
N GLU A 438 -15.74 -12.12 -10.34
CA GLU A 438 -16.00 -12.46 -8.95
C GLU A 438 -14.73 -12.75 -8.12
N THR A 439 -13.66 -13.25 -8.75
CA THR A 439 -12.43 -13.69 -8.07
C THR A 439 -11.15 -13.07 -8.63
N ALA A 440 -11.24 -12.15 -9.58
CA ALA A 440 -10.06 -11.50 -10.16
C ALA A 440 -9.39 -10.50 -9.21
N ARG A 441 -10.16 -9.87 -8.31
CA ARG A 441 -9.61 -8.91 -7.34
C ARG A 441 -8.86 -9.62 -6.23
N TYR A 442 -7.60 -9.23 -6.01
CA TYR A 442 -6.69 -9.80 -5.02
C TYR A 442 -6.52 -8.91 -3.78
N SER A 443 -6.03 -9.51 -2.68
CA SER A 443 -5.64 -8.81 -1.44
C SER A 443 -4.35 -8.00 -1.62
N ILE A 444 -4.21 -6.92 -0.85
CA ILE A 444 -2.98 -6.11 -0.76
C ILE A 444 -1.78 -6.98 -0.37
N PHE A 445 -1.99 -7.99 0.48
CA PHE A 445 -0.93 -8.91 0.93
C PHE A 445 -0.22 -9.64 -0.24
N ILE A 446 -0.91 -9.85 -1.37
CA ILE A 446 -0.31 -10.36 -2.61
C ILE A 446 0.09 -9.21 -3.54
N ALA A 447 -0.75 -8.16 -3.64
CA ALA A 447 -0.55 -7.05 -4.57
C ALA A 447 0.85 -6.42 -4.48
N GLU A 448 1.28 -6.11 -3.26
CA GLU A 448 2.60 -5.51 -2.97
C GLU A 448 3.75 -6.48 -3.23
N THR A 449 3.53 -7.78 -3.01
CA THR A 449 4.53 -8.81 -3.34
C THR A 449 4.84 -8.77 -4.84
N ALA A 450 3.82 -8.58 -5.69
CA ALA A 450 4.01 -8.49 -7.14
C ALA A 450 4.84 -7.26 -7.53
N ALA A 451 4.47 -6.08 -7.04
CA ALA A 451 5.13 -4.82 -7.40
C ALA A 451 6.58 -4.75 -6.88
N ILE A 452 6.80 -5.08 -5.60
CA ILE A 452 8.14 -5.02 -5.00
C ILE A 452 9.07 -6.09 -5.61
N THR A 453 8.56 -7.26 -6.01
CA THR A 453 9.38 -8.25 -6.74
C THR A 453 9.94 -7.64 -8.02
N LYS A 454 9.16 -6.82 -8.74
CA LYS A 454 9.62 -6.15 -9.96
C LYS A 454 10.67 -5.09 -9.67
N GLU A 455 10.51 -4.30 -8.60
CA GLU A 455 11.54 -3.36 -8.16
C GLU A 455 12.85 -4.05 -7.85
N VAL A 456 12.80 -5.15 -7.10
CA VAL A 456 14.00 -5.95 -6.76
C VAL A 456 14.69 -6.47 -8.03
N LEU A 457 13.93 -7.02 -8.98
CA LEU A 457 14.49 -7.49 -10.25
C LEU A 457 15.08 -6.35 -11.09
N ALA A 458 14.43 -5.17 -11.10
CA ALA A 458 14.92 -3.99 -11.81
C ALA A 458 16.21 -3.45 -11.21
N GLN A 459 16.28 -3.36 -9.88
CA GLN A 459 17.48 -2.99 -9.15
C GLN A 459 18.65 -3.91 -9.49
N GLU A 460 18.41 -5.22 -9.52
CA GLU A 460 19.47 -6.21 -9.76
C GLU A 460 19.95 -6.18 -11.21
N LYS A 461 19.05 -5.91 -12.17
CA LYS A 461 19.43 -5.62 -13.57
C LYS A 461 20.30 -4.37 -13.67
N LEU A 462 19.96 -3.29 -12.96
CA LEU A 462 20.74 -2.05 -12.95
C LEU A 462 22.09 -2.22 -12.26
N LEU A 463 22.13 -2.96 -11.14
CA LEU A 463 23.37 -3.29 -10.44
C LEU A 463 24.31 -4.13 -11.33
N ALA A 464 23.77 -5.08 -12.12
CA ALA A 464 24.53 -5.86 -13.09
C ALA A 464 25.02 -5.01 -14.29
N ALA A 465 24.31 -3.93 -14.62
CA ALA A 465 24.66 -2.99 -15.67
C ALA A 465 25.54 -1.81 -15.21
N ALA A 466 25.78 -1.67 -13.91
CA ALA A 466 26.61 -0.59 -13.36
C ALA A 466 28.07 -0.74 -13.77
N GLU A 467 28.64 0.30 -14.38
CA GLU A 467 30.00 0.30 -14.92
C GLU A 467 31.02 0.74 -13.85
N THR A 468 30.64 1.70 -13.02
CA THR A 468 31.53 2.33 -12.03
C THR A 468 31.24 1.90 -10.60
N ASP A 469 32.20 2.10 -9.71
CA ASP A 469 31.98 1.91 -8.26
C ASP A 469 30.93 2.88 -7.71
N ALA A 470 30.88 4.12 -8.21
CA ALA A 470 29.89 5.10 -7.77
C ALA A 470 28.47 4.63 -8.10
N GLU A 471 28.23 4.16 -9.33
CA GLU A 471 26.93 3.61 -9.73
C GLU A 471 26.54 2.37 -8.92
N ARG A 472 27.49 1.47 -8.66
CA ARG A 472 27.22 0.31 -7.80
C ARG A 472 26.85 0.74 -6.39
N LEU A 473 27.65 1.62 -5.77
CA LEU A 473 27.38 2.12 -4.43
C LEU A 473 26.02 2.85 -4.37
N PHE A 474 25.62 3.54 -5.43
CA PHE A 474 24.29 4.14 -5.55
C PHE A 474 23.17 3.08 -5.49
N PHE A 475 23.20 2.07 -6.37
CA PHE A 475 22.14 1.04 -6.40
C PHE A 475 22.14 0.15 -5.16
N LEU A 476 23.32 -0.20 -4.62
CA LEU A 476 23.47 -0.95 -3.37
C LEU A 476 22.98 -0.13 -2.16
N GLY A 477 23.36 1.15 -2.10
CA GLY A 477 22.90 2.09 -1.07
C GLY A 477 21.39 2.26 -1.10
N TYR A 478 20.80 2.41 -2.29
CA TYR A 478 19.36 2.42 -2.46
C TYR A 478 18.72 1.12 -1.93
N ALA A 479 19.28 -0.05 -2.23
CA ALA A 479 18.77 -1.33 -1.70
C ALA A 479 18.70 -1.34 -0.17
N LEU A 480 19.73 -0.82 0.49
CA LEU A 480 19.79 -0.74 1.94
C LEU A 480 18.77 0.25 2.49
N GLU A 481 18.56 1.40 1.83
CA GLU A 481 17.49 2.33 2.21
C GLU A 481 16.11 1.69 2.09
N GLN A 482 15.87 0.91 1.03
CA GLN A 482 14.61 0.20 0.84
C GLN A 482 14.41 -0.83 1.97
N MET A 483 15.42 -1.64 2.27
CA MET A 483 15.30 -2.62 3.37
C MET A 483 15.10 -1.92 4.73
N ARG A 484 15.84 -0.84 5.03
CA ARG A 484 15.64 -0.05 6.25
C ARG A 484 14.22 0.51 6.34
N GLY A 485 13.73 1.15 5.27
CA GLY A 485 12.49 1.90 5.24
C GLY A 485 11.21 1.06 5.20
N THR A 486 11.24 -0.09 4.51
CA THR A 486 10.06 -0.95 4.30
C THR A 486 10.06 -2.21 5.17
N TYR A 487 11.25 -2.75 5.50
CA TYR A 487 11.34 -3.89 6.40
C TYR A 487 11.40 -3.44 7.86
N PHE A 488 12.49 -2.79 8.27
CA PHE A 488 12.72 -2.49 9.68
C PHE A 488 11.78 -1.40 10.21
N ARG A 489 11.67 -0.25 9.52
CA ARG A 489 10.86 0.87 10.00
C ARG A 489 9.36 0.56 10.05
N GLN A 490 8.83 -0.16 9.05
CA GLN A 490 7.41 -0.54 9.09
C GLN A 490 7.13 -1.62 10.14
N THR A 491 8.08 -2.52 10.38
CA THR A 491 7.96 -3.48 11.49
C THR A 491 8.06 -2.80 12.84
N GLN A 492 8.90 -1.77 12.99
CA GLN A 492 8.94 -0.92 14.18
C GLN A 492 7.56 -0.29 14.47
N PHE A 493 6.90 0.21 13.43
CA PHE A 493 5.54 0.76 13.53
C PHE A 493 4.51 -0.32 13.86
N ALA A 494 4.59 -1.49 13.23
CA ALA A 494 3.74 -2.62 13.54
C ALA A 494 3.88 -3.03 15.02
N GLU A 495 5.12 -3.13 15.52
CA GLU A 495 5.40 -3.46 16.92
C GLU A 495 4.83 -2.43 17.89
N PHE A 496 4.97 -1.13 17.57
CA PHE A 496 4.35 -0.07 18.36
C PHE A 496 2.82 -0.14 18.35
N GLU A 497 2.22 -0.35 17.18
CA GLU A 497 0.77 -0.50 17.02
C GLU A 497 0.24 -1.69 17.83
N ALA A 498 0.90 -2.84 17.76
CA ALA A 498 0.55 -4.00 18.57
C ALA A 498 0.67 -3.71 20.08
N ALA A 499 1.73 -3.03 20.50
CA ALA A 499 1.95 -2.69 21.91
C ALA A 499 0.88 -1.76 22.48
N ILE A 500 0.46 -0.73 21.73
CA ILE A 500 -0.59 0.20 22.20
C ILE A 500 -1.98 -0.44 22.24
N HIS A 501 -2.29 -1.36 21.31
CA HIS A 501 -3.53 -2.14 21.35
C HIS A 501 -3.54 -3.09 22.54
N ALA A 502 -2.46 -3.85 22.75
CA ALA A 502 -2.31 -4.75 23.88
C ALA A 502 -2.43 -4.02 25.22
N ALA A 503 -1.89 -2.80 25.34
CA ALA A 503 -2.05 -1.97 26.54
C ALA A 503 -3.53 -1.69 26.84
N VAL A 504 -4.32 -1.27 25.82
CA VAL A 504 -5.75 -1.01 25.98
C VAL A 504 -6.53 -2.30 26.29
N GLU A 505 -6.22 -3.40 25.63
CA GLU A 505 -6.83 -4.73 25.86
C GLU A 505 -6.57 -5.23 27.29
N ASN A 506 -5.40 -4.93 27.85
CA ASN A 506 -5.04 -5.23 29.25
C ASN A 506 -5.62 -4.23 30.27
N GLY A 507 -6.41 -3.24 29.82
CA GLY A 507 -7.05 -2.24 30.67
C GLY A 507 -6.14 -1.10 31.13
N GLU A 508 -4.99 -0.90 30.48
CA GLU A 508 -4.14 0.27 30.71
C GLU A 508 -4.73 1.54 30.06
N SER A 509 -4.48 2.69 30.68
CA SER A 509 -4.82 3.99 30.08
C SER A 509 -3.73 4.42 29.11
N LEU A 510 -4.11 4.70 27.87
CA LEU A 510 -3.17 5.07 26.81
C LEU A 510 -3.08 6.60 26.66
N THR A 511 -2.26 7.24 27.50
CA THR A 511 -1.97 8.69 27.40
C THR A 511 -0.85 8.95 26.40
N GLY A 512 -0.69 10.20 25.95
CA GLY A 512 0.44 10.60 25.09
C GLY A 512 1.80 10.25 25.70
N ALA A 513 2.00 10.53 27.00
CA ALA A 513 3.23 10.16 27.71
C ALA A 513 3.45 8.64 27.73
N ARG A 514 2.40 7.84 27.95
CA ARG A 514 2.50 6.37 27.93
C ARG A 514 2.87 5.85 26.54
N MET A 515 2.31 6.43 25.48
CA MET A 515 2.69 6.12 24.11
C MET A 515 4.16 6.50 23.83
N THR A 516 4.60 7.67 24.27
CA THR A 516 5.99 8.11 24.15
C THR A 516 6.94 7.15 24.86
N GLU A 517 6.59 6.65 26.06
CA GLU A 517 7.38 5.64 26.77
C GLU A 517 7.50 4.33 25.96
N ILE A 518 6.37 3.78 25.50
CA ILE A 518 6.34 2.54 24.69
C ILE A 518 7.16 2.74 23.41
N TYR A 519 6.96 3.87 22.73
CA TYR A 519 7.66 4.19 21.50
C TYR A 519 9.16 4.35 21.74
N THR A 520 9.57 5.02 22.81
CA THR A 520 10.98 5.23 23.16
C THR A 520 11.73 3.91 23.34
N ASP A 521 11.13 2.92 24.02
CA ASP A 521 11.74 1.60 24.18
C ASP A 521 11.98 0.93 22.82
N ILE A 522 10.95 0.83 22.00
CA ILE A 522 11.02 0.23 20.67
C ILE A 522 12.03 0.99 19.80
N PHE A 523 11.94 2.32 19.79
CA PHE A 523 12.80 3.18 18.99
C PHE A 523 14.27 3.03 19.39
N ASN A 524 14.59 3.08 20.68
CA ASN A 524 15.97 2.93 21.15
C ASN A 524 16.56 1.57 20.78
N ARG A 525 15.78 0.48 20.87
CA ARG A 525 16.21 -0.86 20.46
C ARG A 525 16.48 -0.94 18.96
N TYR A 526 15.58 -0.43 18.13
CA TYR A 526 15.75 -0.49 16.67
C TYR A 526 16.97 0.31 16.19
N TYR A 527 17.27 1.45 16.81
CA TYR A 527 18.38 2.31 16.38
C TYR A 527 19.68 2.09 17.16
N GLY A 528 19.71 1.12 18.08
CA GLY A 528 20.91 0.69 18.77
C GLY A 528 21.44 1.73 19.77
N VAL A 529 20.55 2.42 20.47
CA VAL A 529 20.91 3.51 21.39
C VAL A 529 21.68 2.98 22.60
N GLU A 530 21.31 1.82 23.13
CA GLU A 530 22.01 1.20 24.25
C GLU A 530 23.38 0.65 23.84
N GLU A 531 23.50 0.21 22.59
CA GLU A 531 24.72 -0.26 21.94
C GLU A 531 25.66 0.89 21.53
N GLY A 532 25.17 2.14 21.55
CA GLY A 532 25.95 3.32 21.16
C GLY A 532 26.07 3.52 19.65
N VAL A 533 25.19 2.90 18.86
CA VAL A 533 25.19 2.93 17.39
C VAL A 533 24.62 4.24 16.86
N THR A 534 23.48 4.67 17.40
CA THR A 534 22.81 5.91 17.00
C THR A 534 22.46 6.74 18.22
N ILE A 535 22.70 8.05 18.13
CA ILE A 535 22.21 9.03 19.09
C ILE A 535 20.79 9.43 18.71
N VAL A 536 19.83 9.25 19.62
CA VAL A 536 18.44 9.68 19.47
C VAL A 536 18.13 10.79 20.48
N PRO A 537 18.00 12.05 20.02
CA PRO A 537 17.49 13.14 20.86
C PRO A 537 16.08 12.83 21.39
N GLU A 538 15.84 13.13 22.67
CA GLU A 538 14.58 12.82 23.37
C GLU A 538 13.33 13.36 22.65
N ALA A 539 13.43 14.55 22.02
CA ALA A 539 12.33 15.12 21.26
C ALA A 539 11.84 14.19 20.13
N TYR A 540 12.71 13.38 19.54
CA TYR A 540 12.36 12.53 18.39
C TYR A 540 11.54 11.30 18.79
N ASN A 541 11.45 10.99 20.09
CA ASN A 541 10.59 9.93 20.61
C ASN A 541 9.08 10.22 20.39
N LEU A 542 8.74 11.45 19.99
CA LEU A 542 7.41 11.86 19.55
C LEU A 542 7.10 11.50 18.08
N GLU A 543 7.99 10.77 17.40
CA GLU A 543 7.76 10.34 16.02
C GLU A 543 6.42 9.62 15.84
N TRP A 544 5.95 8.87 16.86
CA TRP A 544 4.63 8.22 16.80
C TRP A 544 3.48 9.19 16.50
N ALA A 545 3.58 10.44 16.95
CA ALA A 545 2.54 11.45 16.78
C ALA A 545 2.51 12.05 15.36
N TYR A 546 3.55 11.84 14.56
CA TYR A 546 3.63 12.28 13.16
C TYR A 546 3.03 11.25 12.18
N ILE A 547 3.02 9.97 12.55
CA ILE A 547 2.68 8.85 11.66
C ILE A 547 1.15 8.72 11.50
N PRO A 548 0.58 8.97 10.30
CA PRO A 548 -0.86 8.85 10.08
C PRO A 548 -1.36 7.39 10.05
N HIS A 549 -0.48 6.43 9.73
CA HIS A 549 -0.84 5.03 9.54
C HIS A 549 -1.35 4.34 10.82
N PHE A 550 -1.05 4.85 12.01
CA PHE A 550 -1.63 4.34 13.26
C PHE A 550 -3.15 4.56 13.39
N PHE A 551 -3.75 5.26 12.41
CA PHE A 551 -5.20 5.37 12.27
C PHE A 551 -5.80 4.40 11.25
N TYR A 552 -5.02 3.47 10.67
CA TYR A 552 -5.40 2.60 9.54
C TYR A 552 -5.56 1.10 9.88
N ASP A 553 -5.55 0.73 11.18
CA ASP A 553 -5.93 -0.62 11.68
C ASP A 553 -5.01 -1.76 11.19
N PHE A 554 -3.82 -1.88 11.80
CA PHE A 554 -2.85 -2.95 11.53
C PHE A 554 -2.47 -3.11 10.06
N TYR A 555 -2.27 -1.99 9.36
CA TYR A 555 -1.96 -1.99 7.92
C TYR A 555 -0.46 -2.14 7.63
N VAL A 556 0.41 -1.50 8.42
CA VAL A 556 1.82 -1.28 8.05
C VAL A 556 2.69 -2.54 7.96
N TYR A 557 2.31 -3.63 8.65
CA TYR A 557 3.06 -4.90 8.58
C TYR A 557 3.07 -5.51 7.17
N GLN A 558 2.05 -5.18 6.36
CA GLN A 558 1.91 -5.69 4.99
C GLN A 558 3.09 -5.25 4.12
N TYR A 559 3.67 -4.07 4.35
CA TYR A 559 4.87 -3.61 3.67
C TYR A 559 6.08 -4.51 3.94
N SER A 560 6.35 -4.83 5.20
CA SER A 560 7.50 -5.65 5.58
C SER A 560 7.37 -7.09 5.12
N THR A 561 6.18 -7.67 5.27
CA THR A 561 5.89 -9.02 4.78
C THR A 561 5.95 -9.11 3.24
N SER A 562 5.53 -8.06 2.53
CA SER A 562 5.59 -8.02 1.07
C SER A 562 7.02 -7.87 0.55
N LEU A 563 7.86 -7.07 1.21
CA LEU A 563 9.29 -7.03 0.88
C LEU A 563 9.99 -8.37 1.15
N ALA A 564 9.68 -9.04 2.27
CA ALA A 564 10.24 -10.37 2.56
C ALA A 564 9.84 -11.39 1.50
N ALA A 565 8.57 -11.40 1.08
CA ALA A 565 8.10 -12.23 -0.01
C ALA A 565 8.77 -11.88 -1.36
N ALA A 566 8.92 -10.59 -1.65
CA ALA A 566 9.53 -10.12 -2.88
C ALA A 566 11.01 -10.50 -2.99
N VAL A 567 11.78 -10.41 -1.90
CA VAL A 567 13.16 -10.88 -1.85
C VAL A 567 13.23 -12.38 -2.15
N PHE A 568 12.37 -13.18 -1.51
CA PHE A 568 12.31 -14.63 -1.75
C PHE A 568 12.04 -14.95 -3.23
N PHE A 569 10.99 -14.37 -3.82
CA PHE A 569 10.64 -14.65 -5.20
C PHE A 569 11.70 -14.12 -6.18
N ALA A 570 12.22 -12.92 -5.95
CA ALA A 570 13.25 -12.35 -6.83
C ALA A 570 14.53 -13.21 -6.85
N ASP A 571 14.99 -13.70 -5.70
CA ASP A 571 16.16 -14.59 -5.61
C ASP A 571 15.93 -15.88 -6.43
N LYS A 572 14.73 -16.46 -6.35
CA LYS A 572 14.33 -17.64 -7.14
C LYS A 572 14.27 -17.37 -8.64
N ILE A 573 13.65 -16.26 -9.01
CA ILE A 573 13.49 -15.83 -10.41
C ILE A 573 14.87 -15.57 -11.04
N GLN A 574 15.77 -14.90 -10.32
CA GLN A 574 17.13 -14.64 -10.79
C GLN A 574 17.98 -15.90 -10.94
N ALA A 575 17.76 -16.89 -10.07
CA ALA A 575 18.41 -18.19 -10.18
C ALA A 575 17.92 -19.00 -11.39
N GLY A 576 16.87 -18.54 -12.10
CA GLY A 576 16.27 -19.26 -13.21
C GLY A 576 15.52 -20.52 -12.76
N ASP A 577 14.98 -20.52 -11.55
CA ASP A 577 14.17 -21.63 -11.02
C ASP A 577 12.80 -21.63 -11.71
N GLU A 578 12.69 -22.38 -12.81
CA GLU A 578 11.48 -22.46 -13.66
C GLU A 578 10.23 -22.86 -12.87
N GLU A 579 10.36 -23.75 -11.87
CA GLU A 579 9.24 -24.17 -11.02
C GLU A 579 8.77 -23.01 -10.13
N SER A 580 9.69 -22.31 -9.48
CA SER A 580 9.36 -21.14 -8.66
C SER A 580 8.76 -19.99 -9.48
N ILE A 581 9.24 -19.77 -10.71
CA ILE A 581 8.68 -18.76 -11.63
C ILE A 581 7.23 -19.12 -12.00
N ALA A 582 6.96 -20.38 -12.35
CA ALA A 582 5.61 -20.83 -12.68
C ALA A 582 4.66 -20.69 -11.47
N LEU A 583 5.09 -21.12 -10.28
CA LEU A 583 4.31 -21.00 -9.05
C LEU A 583 4.02 -19.53 -8.66
N TYR A 584 4.99 -18.63 -8.88
CA TYR A 584 4.78 -17.20 -8.69
C TYR A 584 3.73 -16.64 -9.65
N LEU A 585 3.79 -17.00 -10.94
CA LEU A 585 2.80 -16.56 -11.92
C LEU A 585 1.41 -17.14 -11.63
N GLU A 586 1.30 -18.43 -11.26
CA GLU A 586 0.04 -19.04 -10.82
C GLU A 586 -0.58 -18.30 -9.62
N MET A 587 0.24 -17.80 -8.69
CA MET A 587 -0.23 -16.99 -7.57
C MET A 587 -0.83 -15.66 -8.04
N LEU A 588 -0.20 -14.99 -9.01
CA LEU A 588 -0.73 -13.74 -9.57
C LEU A 588 -2.01 -13.98 -10.38
N GLU A 589 -2.03 -15.04 -11.19
CA GLU A 589 -3.20 -15.47 -11.97
C GLU A 589 -4.36 -15.92 -11.09
N ALA A 590 -4.10 -16.32 -9.84
CA ALA A 590 -5.16 -16.73 -8.91
C ALA A 590 -6.05 -15.57 -8.47
N GLY A 591 -5.61 -14.32 -8.58
CA GLY A 591 -6.35 -13.16 -8.09
C GLY A 591 -6.75 -13.34 -6.61
N GLY A 592 -8.04 -13.16 -6.31
CA GLY A 592 -8.66 -13.45 -5.01
C GLY A 592 -9.52 -14.70 -5.01
N SER A 593 -9.17 -15.73 -5.79
CA SER A 593 -9.90 -17.00 -5.83
C SER A 593 -9.72 -17.89 -4.59
N ALA A 594 -8.76 -17.56 -3.73
CA ALA A 594 -8.51 -18.22 -2.45
C ALA A 594 -7.89 -17.22 -1.44
N HIS A 595 -7.72 -17.66 -0.19
CA HIS A 595 -7.09 -16.84 0.84
C HIS A 595 -5.63 -16.53 0.50
N PRO A 596 -5.18 -15.27 0.68
CA PRO A 596 -3.89 -14.82 0.19
C PRO A 596 -2.69 -15.50 0.87
N TYR A 597 -2.82 -15.91 2.13
CA TYR A 597 -1.81 -16.72 2.80
C TYR A 597 -1.64 -18.11 2.15
N ASP A 598 -2.76 -18.80 1.89
CA ASP A 598 -2.74 -20.13 1.27
C ASP A 598 -2.17 -20.09 -0.16
N LEU A 599 -2.45 -19.02 -0.90
CA LEU A 599 -1.87 -18.78 -2.22
C LEU A 599 -0.34 -18.65 -2.17
N LYS A 600 0.21 -17.92 -1.18
CA LYS A 600 1.68 -17.84 -0.99
C LYS A 600 2.28 -19.19 -0.59
N VAL A 601 1.62 -19.94 0.30
CA VAL A 601 2.06 -21.29 0.69
C VAL A 601 2.10 -22.21 -0.53
N LYS A 602 1.05 -22.18 -1.37
CA LYS A 602 1.01 -22.92 -2.63
C LYS A 602 2.13 -22.49 -3.59
N ALA A 603 2.49 -21.21 -3.57
CA ALA A 603 3.62 -20.67 -4.35
C ALA A 603 5.00 -21.02 -3.76
N GLY A 604 5.06 -21.85 -2.71
CA GLY A 604 6.30 -22.30 -2.08
C GLY A 604 6.80 -21.39 -0.95
N LEU A 605 5.98 -20.44 -0.50
CA LEU A 605 6.35 -19.42 0.48
C LEU A 605 5.41 -19.43 1.70
N ASP A 606 5.88 -19.96 2.82
CA ASP A 606 5.17 -19.90 4.09
C ASP A 606 5.60 -18.65 4.89
N MET A 607 4.71 -17.64 4.91
CA MET A 607 4.91 -16.38 5.63
C MET A 607 4.78 -16.51 7.16
N ALA A 608 4.27 -17.61 7.70
CA ALA A 608 4.27 -17.88 9.13
C ALA A 608 5.57 -18.56 9.59
N SER A 609 6.49 -18.86 8.67
CA SER A 609 7.80 -19.44 8.98
C SER A 609 8.89 -18.36 9.07
N PRO A 610 10.01 -18.63 9.77
CA PRO A 610 11.15 -17.70 9.83
C PRO A 610 11.88 -17.43 8.51
N ALA A 611 11.80 -18.37 7.56
CA ALA A 611 12.67 -18.39 6.37
C ALA A 611 12.56 -17.14 5.47
N PRO A 612 11.37 -16.59 5.18
CA PRO A 612 11.22 -15.40 4.33
C PRO A 612 11.90 -14.17 4.92
N TYR A 613 11.80 -14.03 6.24
CA TYR A 613 12.32 -12.89 7.01
C TYR A 613 13.85 -12.90 7.07
N ARG A 614 14.43 -14.09 7.31
CA ARG A 614 15.90 -14.26 7.30
C ARG A 614 16.53 -14.05 5.93
N ALA A 615 15.79 -14.32 4.85
CA ALA A 615 16.28 -14.03 3.50
C ALA A 615 16.54 -12.53 3.28
N VAL A 616 15.74 -11.65 3.91
CA VAL A 616 15.96 -10.19 3.88
C VAL A 616 17.24 -9.82 4.63
N GLU A 617 17.43 -10.36 5.83
CA GLU A 617 18.64 -10.16 6.64
C GLU A 617 19.89 -10.60 5.87
N ASP A 618 19.88 -11.83 5.33
CA ASP A 618 20.97 -12.39 4.55
C ASP A 618 21.29 -11.52 3.33
N ARG A 619 20.27 -11.02 2.64
CA ARG A 619 20.47 -10.13 1.49
C ARG A 619 21.06 -8.79 1.90
N MET A 620 20.55 -8.18 2.97
CA MET A 620 21.08 -6.93 3.50
C MET A 620 22.55 -7.05 3.89
N ASN A 621 22.93 -8.14 4.58
CA ASN A 621 24.31 -8.43 4.94
C ASN A 621 25.21 -8.59 3.70
N ARG A 622 24.77 -9.31 2.66
CA ARG A 622 25.54 -9.43 1.40
C ARG A 622 25.76 -8.09 0.71
N ILE A 623 24.76 -7.22 0.71
CA ILE A 623 24.88 -5.88 0.12
C ILE A 623 25.89 -5.04 0.91
N MET A 624 25.83 -5.08 2.24
CA MET A 624 26.82 -4.39 3.09
C MET A 624 28.24 -4.93 2.88
N ASP A 625 28.42 -6.25 2.80
CA ASP A 625 29.72 -6.86 2.50
C ASP A 625 30.30 -6.34 1.18
N GLU A 626 29.46 -6.18 0.15
CA GLU A 626 29.90 -5.65 -1.15
C GLU A 626 30.29 -4.18 -1.06
N ILE A 627 29.48 -3.34 -0.40
CA ILE A 627 29.79 -1.93 -0.19
C ILE A 627 31.11 -1.79 0.58
N GLU A 628 31.27 -2.51 1.69
CA GLU A 628 32.50 -2.49 2.50
C GLU A 628 33.72 -2.91 1.67
N ALA A 629 33.60 -3.94 0.82
CA ALA A 629 34.68 -4.36 -0.06
C ALA A 629 35.04 -3.30 -1.12
N ILE A 630 34.07 -2.50 -1.59
CA ILE A 630 34.33 -1.35 -2.47
C ILE A 630 35.05 -0.24 -1.70
N LEU A 631 34.55 0.15 -0.52
CA LEU A 631 35.15 1.22 0.30
C LEU A 631 36.57 0.87 0.75
N ASP A 632 36.80 -0.34 1.24
CA ASP A 632 38.12 -0.84 1.65
C ASP A 632 39.14 -0.81 0.49
N ARG A 633 38.67 -1.09 -0.72
CA ARG A 633 39.49 -1.01 -1.93
C ARG A 633 39.84 0.45 -2.26
N GLN A 634 38.86 1.35 -2.18
CA GLN A 634 39.04 2.79 -2.42
C GLN A 634 40.00 3.41 -1.40
N ASP A 635 39.86 3.08 -0.11
CA ASP A 635 40.74 3.54 0.97
C ASP A 635 42.20 3.13 0.75
N ARG A 636 42.44 2.00 0.08
CA ARG A 636 43.77 1.51 -0.30
C ARG A 636 44.28 2.07 -1.62
N GLY A 637 43.51 2.92 -2.31
CA GLY A 637 43.85 3.47 -3.62
C GLY A 637 43.94 2.42 -4.74
N ILE A 638 43.22 1.30 -4.60
CA ILE A 638 43.23 0.19 -5.57
C ILE A 638 42.15 0.45 -6.62
N ALA A 639 42.51 0.36 -7.91
CA ALA A 639 41.57 0.53 -9.01
C ALA A 639 40.47 -0.55 -9.01
N ALA A 640 39.28 -0.18 -9.49
CA ALA A 640 38.18 -1.12 -9.66
C ALA A 640 38.58 -2.30 -10.58
N PRO A 641 38.10 -3.53 -10.29
CA PRO A 641 38.35 -4.67 -11.16
C PRO A 641 37.70 -4.47 -12.53
N ALA A 642 38.26 -5.07 -13.58
CA ALA A 642 37.57 -5.13 -14.88
C ALA A 642 36.28 -5.94 -14.73
N ARG A 643 35.15 -5.36 -15.13
CA ARG A 643 33.81 -5.97 -14.98
C ARG A 643 33.26 -6.37 -16.33
N GLN A 644 32.56 -7.50 -16.36
CA GLN A 644 31.66 -7.83 -17.45
C GLN A 644 30.33 -7.15 -17.17
N VAL A 645 30.09 -6.03 -17.85
CA VAL A 645 28.87 -5.23 -17.67
C VAL A 645 27.75 -5.88 -18.49
N ALA A 646 26.62 -6.17 -17.84
CA ALA A 646 25.42 -6.60 -18.56
C ALA A 646 24.81 -5.40 -19.30
N GLN A 647 24.46 -5.56 -20.57
CA GLN A 647 23.71 -4.52 -21.27
C GLN A 647 22.24 -4.59 -20.84
N LEU A 648 21.67 -3.42 -20.52
CA LEU A 648 20.22 -3.31 -20.35
C LEU A 648 19.57 -3.48 -21.72
N SER A 649 18.77 -4.53 -21.90
CA SER A 649 18.04 -4.78 -23.14
C SER A 649 16.95 -3.72 -23.34
N ASN A 650 16.39 -3.62 -24.55
CA ASN A 650 15.18 -2.84 -24.78
C ASN A 650 14.13 -3.72 -25.47
N PRO A 651 13.44 -4.59 -24.72
CA PRO A 651 12.49 -5.53 -25.31
C PRO A 651 11.29 -4.85 -25.98
N CYS A 652 10.90 -3.66 -25.52
CA CYS A 652 9.79 -2.90 -26.13
C CYS A 652 10.22 -2.10 -27.37
N GLY A 653 11.53 -1.85 -27.55
CA GLY A 653 12.08 -1.05 -28.65
C GLY A 653 12.16 -1.75 -30.02
N ALA A 654 11.72 -3.01 -30.13
CA ALA A 654 11.66 -3.74 -31.39
C ALA A 654 10.22 -3.79 -31.92
N GLY A 655 9.75 -2.66 -32.46
CA GLY A 655 8.39 -2.48 -32.97
C GLY A 655 8.31 -1.54 -34.16
N ASP A 656 9.10 -1.79 -35.20
CA ASP A 656 8.81 -1.38 -36.58
C ASP A 656 9.52 -2.33 -37.55
N SER A 657 8.86 -3.46 -37.86
CA SER A 657 8.98 -4.18 -39.14
C SER A 657 7.84 -5.15 -39.36
#